data_AF-A0A8W8MC18-F1
#
_entry.id   AF-A0A8W8MC18-F1
#
_cell.length_a   1.000
_cell.length_b   1.000
_cell.length_c   1.000
_cell.angle_alpha   90.00
_cell.angle_beta   90.00
_cell.angle_gamma   90.00
#
_symmetry.space_group_name_H-M   'P 1'
#
loop_
_entity.id
_entity.type
_entity.pdbx_description
1 polymer ?
#
loop_
_entity_poly.entity_id
_entity_poly.type
_entity_poly.pdbx_seq_one_letter_code
_entity_poly.pdbx_strand_id
1 'polypeptide(L)'
;MARRNRDATSAEEKYYGTWKIVECVSLAGSVDTSGIEGCQFQLYENNDVSWKVPDGSEIMPFFNSDTYEFVKRIKPMIGGHETDVTSLKFFGTCAEHVIEFKVKTSDDLMLLTCERCCILQCQKMKSEDVELDNPYCFTPALEEGFFSDVVIKSKSGREFKLHSILLNLAVPGHNWRLSPLNGMPDNILSTVFHYLYKECLPPGLSEDTARDCIKTLSDIKEFDTFIKLCQTFLRNTALRHQIVSLIDDMHACANRIIDLFKCKKPHSKGMMPEDALVANPQKLCYVIKQAAREGAVACSKLVLLCDLFARRSGELPQEERHDIIRYAHSRLPIFIKQVQEFFEVFEYQLMLMGPDQKQEIASYILPEIEESMTLLTTFVEEFQTALDVAITTNISEKEKVEKKEKQKKEHVKDILSKTLKHALHVRELKKLRNMHEAATVKLEMFLKKMHVFSKKTEAEKIPLIVYLLDALKNNEAPLFVDRMQHLALVLEEKYKWKEWKYMFKLSSSKIAWGVHKLRSYRSTLDKSIKQMVDLVNKGDFKATVASLGLLDTKGDTSTSDLDTKYARLSSVESLCIPPPSRRSVLAQRALELFKKQQNTDMVFEIILVRDMGDIVIDHTQGGDPIERQEDDHDMEIHQIPAHCVVLAARCNWFSRALLSGMRESIDKKITIHDTNPEIFSMFLEFLYCGHIQLNSLSTDQLTELLTLADRYEVADLGRVCEHGLLQHVDTDTALCLLSIADQFQSTTLKDKVLNFLRNHPDLKNGEVFVQLPPHLRAEIEDVIQEDEMETASSSSVDDVEEMVGRMQVSSR
;
A
#
# COMPACT_ATOMS: atom_id res chain seq x y z
N MET A 1 28.57 -0.53 -16.36
CA MET A 1 27.57 -0.59 -15.27
C MET A 1 26.12 -0.59 -15.75
N ALA A 2 25.78 -0.06 -16.95
CA ALA A 2 24.43 -0.16 -17.52
C ALA A 2 23.94 -1.60 -17.80
N ARG A 3 24.84 -2.54 -18.16
CA ARG A 3 24.52 -3.98 -18.31
C ARG A 3 24.12 -4.66 -16.99
N ARG A 4 24.81 -4.35 -15.88
CA ARG A 4 24.50 -4.87 -14.52
C ARG A 4 23.09 -4.54 -14.03
N ASN A 5 22.48 -3.46 -14.52
CA ASN A 5 21.11 -3.08 -14.15
C ASN A 5 20.04 -3.79 -14.98
N ARG A 6 20.33 -4.23 -16.22
CA ARG A 6 19.36 -4.97 -17.07
C ARG A 6 19.24 -6.44 -16.64
N ASP A 7 20.37 -7.05 -16.24
CA ASP A 7 20.37 -8.47 -15.82
C ASP A 7 19.69 -8.68 -14.44
N ALA A 8 19.65 -7.65 -13.59
CA ALA A 8 19.09 -7.73 -12.25
C ALA A 8 17.55 -7.57 -12.18
N THR A 9 16.95 -6.88 -13.15
CA THR A 9 15.50 -6.73 -13.33
C THR A 9 14.89 -7.97 -13.99
N SER A 10 15.58 -8.56 -14.98
CA SER A 10 15.14 -9.77 -15.70
C SER A 10 14.87 -10.98 -14.78
N ALA A 11 15.62 -11.15 -13.69
CA ALA A 11 15.43 -12.28 -12.77
C ALA A 11 14.19 -12.15 -11.84
N GLU A 12 13.68 -10.93 -11.63
CA GLU A 12 12.54 -10.67 -10.75
C GLU A 12 11.19 -10.65 -11.49
N GLU A 13 11.20 -10.36 -12.79
CA GLU A 13 10.00 -10.19 -13.63
C GLU A 13 9.03 -11.37 -13.53
N LYS A 14 9.55 -12.61 -13.47
CA LYS A 14 8.72 -13.82 -13.35
C LYS A 14 7.84 -13.86 -12.10
N TYR A 15 8.26 -13.18 -11.02
CA TYR A 15 7.54 -13.17 -9.73
C TYR A 15 6.48 -12.06 -9.63
N TYR A 16 6.55 -11.02 -10.45
CA TYR A 16 5.58 -9.92 -10.39
C TYR A 16 4.19 -10.37 -10.89
N GLY A 17 3.15 -9.71 -10.39
CA GLY A 17 1.74 -10.00 -10.72
C GLY A 17 0.93 -10.51 -9.53
N THR A 18 -0.29 -10.94 -9.80
CA THR A 18 -1.23 -11.43 -8.77
C THR A 18 -1.14 -12.94 -8.66
N TRP A 19 -1.04 -13.42 -7.42
CA TRP A 19 -0.92 -14.83 -7.08
C TRP A 19 -2.05 -15.22 -6.13
N LYS A 20 -2.69 -16.35 -6.40
CA LYS A 20 -3.76 -16.93 -5.58
C LYS A 20 -3.23 -18.13 -4.82
N ILE A 21 -3.43 -18.17 -3.51
CA ILE A 21 -3.12 -19.35 -2.68
C ILE A 21 -4.15 -20.43 -3.03
N VAL A 22 -3.70 -21.52 -3.66
CA VAL A 22 -4.56 -22.65 -4.05
C VAL A 22 -4.56 -23.74 -3.01
N GLU A 23 -3.43 -23.93 -2.31
CA GLU A 23 -3.28 -24.97 -1.31
C GLU A 23 -2.33 -24.52 -0.20
N CYS A 24 -2.62 -24.91 1.03
CA CYS A 24 -1.72 -24.73 2.16
C CYS A 24 -1.53 -26.05 2.91
N VAL A 25 -0.30 -26.57 2.88
CA VAL A 25 0.05 -27.81 3.55
C VAL A 25 0.72 -27.48 4.89
N SER A 26 0.09 -27.91 5.98
CA SER A 26 0.71 -27.90 7.32
C SER A 26 1.75 -29.02 7.43
N LEU A 27 2.90 -28.74 8.06
CA LEU A 27 3.94 -29.76 8.31
C LEU A 27 3.50 -30.87 9.29
N ALA A 28 2.30 -30.76 9.90
CA ALA A 28 1.66 -31.82 10.67
C ALA A 28 0.99 -32.92 9.80
N GLY A 29 1.01 -32.80 8.47
CA GLY A 29 0.58 -33.84 7.54
C GLY A 29 -0.93 -33.98 7.33
N SER A 30 -1.75 -33.08 7.88
CA SER A 30 -3.19 -33.02 7.60
C SER A 30 -3.47 -32.12 6.39
N VAL A 31 -4.20 -32.65 5.40
CA VAL A 31 -4.56 -32.00 4.12
C VAL A 31 -5.95 -31.33 4.19
N ASP A 32 -6.47 -31.02 5.38
CA ASP A 32 -7.75 -30.33 5.50
C ASP A 32 -7.62 -28.85 5.16
N THR A 33 -8.62 -28.28 4.47
CA THR A 33 -8.67 -26.86 4.07
C THR A 33 -8.31 -25.93 5.22
N SER A 34 -7.18 -25.24 5.08
CA SER A 34 -6.63 -24.33 6.08
C SER A 34 -7.48 -23.05 6.25
N GLY A 35 -8.37 -22.76 5.30
CA GLY A 35 -9.24 -21.58 5.30
C GLY A 35 -8.56 -20.32 4.74
N ILE A 36 -7.33 -20.44 4.24
CA ILE A 36 -6.61 -19.38 3.53
C ILE A 36 -6.53 -19.63 2.02
N GLU A 37 -7.01 -20.77 1.55
CA GLU A 37 -7.18 -21.04 0.12
C GLU A 37 -8.14 -20.00 -0.49
N GLY A 38 -7.78 -19.47 -1.66
CA GLY A 38 -8.49 -18.37 -2.32
C GLY A 38 -7.98 -16.98 -1.97
N CYS A 39 -7.14 -16.82 -0.94
CA CYS A 39 -6.48 -15.54 -0.68
C CYS A 39 -5.54 -15.17 -1.83
N GLN A 40 -5.58 -13.91 -2.27
CA GLN A 40 -4.73 -13.41 -3.34
C GLN A 40 -3.74 -12.37 -2.81
N PHE A 41 -2.54 -12.33 -3.38
CA PHE A 41 -1.58 -11.28 -3.14
C PHE A 41 -0.97 -10.79 -4.45
N GLN A 42 -0.75 -9.49 -4.57
CA GLN A 42 -0.13 -8.87 -5.74
C GLN A 42 1.25 -8.37 -5.39
N LEU A 43 2.26 -8.81 -6.14
CA LEU A 43 3.65 -8.36 -6.01
C LEU A 43 3.91 -7.28 -7.07
N TYR A 44 4.07 -6.04 -6.62
CA TYR A 44 4.36 -4.90 -7.48
C TYR A 44 5.87 -4.71 -7.67
N GLU A 45 6.28 -4.22 -8.85
CA GLU A 45 7.70 -3.95 -9.17
C GLU A 45 8.37 -2.97 -8.20
N ASN A 46 7.59 -2.14 -7.52
CA ASN A 46 8.05 -1.19 -6.53
C ASN A 46 8.29 -1.82 -5.15
N ASN A 47 8.24 -3.15 -5.00
CA ASN A 47 8.39 -3.92 -3.75
C ASN A 47 7.19 -3.83 -2.79
N ASP A 48 6.03 -3.39 -3.27
CA ASP A 48 4.82 -3.39 -2.46
C ASP A 48 4.03 -4.70 -2.63
N VAL A 49 3.29 -5.07 -1.59
CA VAL A 49 2.35 -6.19 -1.66
C VAL A 49 0.97 -5.75 -1.19
N SER A 50 -0.06 -6.13 -1.94
CA SER A 50 -1.46 -5.98 -1.51
C SER A 50 -2.10 -7.35 -1.35
N TRP A 51 -2.95 -7.52 -0.34
CA TRP A 51 -3.66 -8.77 -0.06
C TRP A 51 -5.16 -8.60 -0.28
N LYS A 52 -5.78 -9.51 -1.04
CA LYS A 52 -7.23 -9.72 -1.08
C LYS A 52 -7.54 -11.01 -0.32
N VAL A 53 -8.16 -10.86 0.84
CA VAL A 53 -8.50 -11.96 1.74
C VAL A 53 -10.03 -12.10 1.74
N PRO A 54 -10.59 -13.24 1.31
CA PRO A 54 -12.04 -13.47 1.31
C PRO A 54 -12.66 -13.31 2.71
N ASP A 55 -13.93 -12.90 2.75
CA ASP A 55 -14.66 -12.74 4.01
C ASP A 55 -14.83 -14.10 4.72
N GLY A 56 -14.44 -14.17 5.99
CA GLY A 56 -14.45 -15.41 6.78
C GLY A 56 -13.16 -16.24 6.73
N SER A 57 -12.16 -15.83 5.93
CA SER A 57 -10.82 -16.44 5.97
C SER A 57 -10.10 -16.16 7.29
N GLU A 58 -9.24 -17.09 7.70
CA GLU A 58 -8.48 -16.97 8.96
C GLU A 58 -7.44 -15.86 8.86
N ILE A 59 -7.37 -14.96 9.85
CA ILE A 59 -6.39 -13.86 9.85
C ILE A 59 -4.99 -14.42 10.08
N MET A 60 -4.22 -14.54 8.99
CA MET A 60 -2.81 -14.90 9.05
C MET A 60 -1.93 -13.69 9.38
N PRO A 61 -0.84 -13.88 10.14
CA PRO A 61 0.13 -12.85 10.45
C PRO A 61 0.62 -12.07 9.23
N PHE A 62 0.83 -12.72 8.09
CA PHE A 62 1.40 -12.09 6.89
C PHE A 62 0.40 -11.32 6.02
N PHE A 63 -0.91 -11.41 6.26
CA PHE A 63 -1.92 -10.64 5.50
C PHE A 63 -1.88 -9.13 5.74
N ASN A 64 -1.20 -8.71 6.81
CA ASN A 64 -0.98 -7.29 7.10
C ASN A 64 0.31 -6.76 6.45
N SER A 65 0.99 -7.59 5.65
CA SER A 65 2.21 -7.15 4.98
C SER A 65 1.88 -6.19 3.86
N ASP A 66 2.65 -5.12 3.75
CA ASP A 66 2.52 -4.10 2.71
C ASP A 66 3.74 -4.00 1.79
N THR A 67 4.84 -4.67 2.16
CA THR A 67 6.12 -4.61 1.48
C THR A 67 6.78 -5.98 1.46
N TYR A 68 7.57 -6.23 0.42
CA TYR A 68 8.37 -7.43 0.31
C TYR A 68 9.79 -7.17 -0.23
N GLU A 69 10.68 -8.13 -0.01
CA GLU A 69 12.04 -8.13 -0.57
C GLU A 69 12.42 -9.50 -1.10
N PHE A 70 13.05 -9.52 -2.29
CA PHE A 70 13.73 -10.71 -2.81
C PHE A 70 15.14 -10.82 -2.24
N VAL A 71 15.46 -11.97 -1.64
CA VAL A 71 16.83 -12.31 -1.28
C VAL A 71 17.46 -13.06 -2.44
N LYS A 72 18.49 -12.44 -3.04
CA LYS A 72 19.22 -13.02 -4.17
C LYS A 72 20.48 -13.74 -3.68
N ARG A 73 20.82 -14.86 -4.32
CA ARG A 73 22.13 -15.49 -4.16
C ARG A 73 22.90 -15.35 -5.45
N ILE A 74 24.08 -14.75 -5.37
CA ILE A 74 25.00 -14.64 -6.50
C ILE A 74 25.75 -15.96 -6.59
N LYS A 75 25.51 -16.74 -7.66
CA LYS A 75 26.34 -17.89 -7.98
C LYS A 75 27.48 -17.45 -8.92
N PRO A 76 28.76 -17.65 -8.54
CA PRO A 76 29.86 -17.44 -9.47
C PRO A 76 29.89 -18.55 -10.52
N MET A 77 29.84 -18.18 -11.81
CA MET A 77 30.02 -19.08 -12.97
C MET A 77 31.25 -18.64 -13.77
N ILE A 78 31.82 -19.56 -14.56
CA ILE A 78 32.90 -19.26 -15.48
C ILE A 78 32.31 -18.44 -16.65
N GLY A 79 32.61 -17.14 -16.69
CA GLY A 79 32.11 -16.22 -17.72
C GLY A 79 30.97 -15.28 -17.29
N GLY A 80 30.51 -15.34 -16.03
CA GLY A 80 29.45 -14.44 -15.52
C GLY A 80 28.94 -14.79 -14.11
N HIS A 81 27.97 -14.03 -13.63
CA HIS A 81 27.26 -14.31 -12.38
C HIS A 81 25.77 -14.55 -12.68
N GLU A 82 25.22 -15.65 -12.18
CA GLU A 82 23.78 -15.91 -12.22
C GLU A 82 23.18 -15.47 -10.87
N THR A 83 22.17 -14.59 -10.92
CA THR A 83 21.43 -14.13 -9.74
C THR A 83 20.08 -14.81 -9.69
N ASP A 84 19.91 -15.73 -8.75
CA ASP A 84 18.63 -16.41 -8.53
C ASP A 84 18.00 -15.97 -7.20
N VAL A 85 16.67 -15.83 -7.21
CA VAL A 85 15.89 -15.45 -6.03
C VAL A 85 15.71 -16.69 -5.16
N THR A 86 16.23 -16.65 -3.94
CA THR A 86 16.22 -17.82 -3.04
C THR A 86 15.15 -17.73 -1.96
N SER A 87 14.73 -16.51 -1.60
CA SER A 87 13.65 -16.30 -0.64
C SER A 87 12.93 -14.97 -0.84
N LEU A 88 11.68 -14.93 -0.38
CA LEU A 88 10.79 -13.79 -0.36
C LEU A 88 10.51 -13.42 1.10
N LYS A 89 10.81 -12.18 1.48
CA LYS A 89 10.58 -11.67 2.83
C LYS A 89 9.40 -10.72 2.83
N PHE A 90 8.36 -11.03 3.59
CA PHE A 90 7.22 -10.15 3.81
C PHE A 90 7.38 -9.39 5.14
N PHE A 91 7.08 -8.09 5.10
CA PHE A 91 7.23 -7.14 6.20
C PHE A 91 5.87 -6.65 6.69
N GLY A 92 5.75 -6.39 7.99
CA GLY A 92 4.49 -5.92 8.60
C GLY A 92 3.61 -7.05 9.14
N THR A 93 4.18 -8.24 9.32
CA THR A 93 3.43 -9.39 9.84
C THR A 93 3.20 -9.25 11.36
N CYS A 94 2.13 -9.85 11.91
CA CYS A 94 1.75 -9.79 13.35
C CYS A 94 2.93 -9.50 14.31
N ALA A 95 2.83 -8.39 15.07
CA ALA A 95 3.89 -7.86 15.94
C ALA A 95 5.20 -7.49 15.20
N GLU A 96 5.10 -6.96 13.97
CA GLU A 96 6.18 -6.38 13.16
C GLU A 96 7.30 -7.37 12.78
N HIS A 97 6.96 -8.65 12.66
CA HIS A 97 7.91 -9.68 12.26
C HIS A 97 8.14 -9.68 10.74
N VAL A 98 9.36 -10.07 10.34
CA VAL A 98 9.67 -10.42 8.95
C VAL A 98 9.47 -11.92 8.79
N ILE A 99 8.53 -12.32 7.94
CA ILE A 99 8.33 -13.72 7.58
C ILE A 99 9.08 -13.98 6.28
N GLU A 100 9.97 -14.96 6.32
CA GLU A 100 10.81 -15.35 5.21
C GLU A 100 10.30 -16.67 4.65
N PHE A 101 9.92 -16.65 3.37
CA PHE A 101 9.52 -17.82 2.61
C PHE A 101 10.66 -18.21 1.69
N LYS A 102 11.06 -19.48 1.71
CA LYS A 102 11.88 -20.02 0.61
C LYS A 102 10.99 -20.16 -0.61
N VAL A 103 11.47 -19.67 -1.74
CA VAL A 103 10.69 -19.60 -2.97
C VAL A 103 11.20 -20.65 -3.94
N LYS A 104 10.28 -21.39 -4.55
CA LYS A 104 10.52 -22.13 -5.78
C LYS A 104 9.43 -21.75 -6.77
N THR A 105 9.80 -21.48 -8.00
CA THR A 105 8.85 -21.07 -9.06
C THR A 105 9.06 -21.88 -10.32
N SER A 106 7.96 -22.28 -10.94
CA SER A 106 7.90 -22.91 -12.26
C SER A 106 6.70 -22.29 -12.99
N ASP A 107 6.96 -21.47 -14.01
CA ASP A 107 5.95 -20.76 -14.81
C ASP A 107 4.85 -20.07 -13.96
N ASP A 108 3.63 -20.59 -14.00
CA ASP A 108 2.45 -20.08 -13.30
C ASP A 108 2.31 -20.60 -11.86
N LEU A 109 3.29 -21.33 -11.33
CA LEU A 109 3.27 -21.89 -9.97
C LEU A 109 4.40 -21.34 -9.10
N MET A 110 4.05 -20.85 -7.91
CA MET A 110 4.97 -20.43 -6.86
C MET A 110 4.74 -21.23 -5.58
N LEU A 111 5.78 -21.91 -5.11
CA LEU A 111 5.82 -22.58 -3.83
C LEU A 111 6.55 -21.71 -2.81
N LEU A 112 5.82 -21.29 -1.78
CA LEU A 112 6.33 -20.50 -0.66
C LEU A 112 6.43 -21.37 0.58
N THR A 113 7.64 -21.69 1.02
CA THR A 113 7.87 -22.50 2.22
C THR A 113 8.24 -21.64 3.42
N CYS A 114 7.36 -21.57 4.43
CA CYS A 114 7.63 -20.92 5.71
C CYS A 114 8.26 -21.92 6.68
N GLU A 115 9.43 -21.61 7.22
CA GLU A 115 10.20 -22.54 8.06
C GLU A 115 9.36 -23.14 9.21
N ARG A 116 9.25 -24.47 9.22
CA ARG A 116 8.57 -25.28 10.27
C ARG A 116 7.09 -24.94 10.50
N CYS A 117 6.44 -24.19 9.60
CA CYS A 117 5.04 -23.84 9.70
C CYS A 117 4.21 -24.47 8.58
N CYS A 118 4.35 -23.98 7.35
CA CYS A 118 3.49 -24.37 6.23
C CYS A 118 4.19 -24.21 4.88
N ILE A 119 3.65 -24.87 3.86
CA ILE A 119 3.98 -24.68 2.46
C ILE A 119 2.73 -24.12 1.78
N LEU A 120 2.85 -22.95 1.15
CA LEU A 120 1.79 -22.35 0.36
C LEU A 120 2.08 -22.62 -1.11
N GLN A 121 1.12 -23.26 -1.78
CA GLN A 121 1.10 -23.36 -3.23
C GLN A 121 0.28 -22.21 -3.78
N CYS A 122 0.90 -21.40 -4.63
CA CYS A 122 0.31 -20.20 -5.19
C CYS A 122 0.30 -20.33 -6.71
N GLN A 123 -0.83 -19.99 -7.33
CA GLN A 123 -1.00 -19.98 -8.78
C GLN A 123 -1.03 -18.53 -9.27
N LYS A 124 -0.29 -18.23 -10.33
CA LYS A 124 -0.29 -16.92 -10.98
C LYS A 124 -1.64 -16.73 -11.64
N MET A 125 -2.32 -15.65 -11.28
CA MET A 125 -3.53 -15.28 -11.97
C MET A 125 -3.13 -14.62 -13.29
N LYS A 126 -3.62 -15.15 -14.40
CA LYS A 126 -3.63 -14.43 -15.68
C LYS A 126 -4.50 -13.18 -15.47
N SER A 127 -4.29 -12.11 -16.24
CA SER A 127 -4.94 -10.80 -16.06
C SER A 127 -6.48 -10.79 -16.18
N GLU A 128 -7.12 -11.96 -16.14
CA GLU A 128 -8.52 -12.24 -16.40
C GLU A 128 -9.36 -12.39 -15.11
N ASP A 129 -8.86 -12.03 -13.93
CA ASP A 129 -9.64 -12.10 -12.67
C ASP A 129 -9.75 -10.74 -11.95
N VAL A 130 -9.42 -9.64 -12.65
CA VAL A 130 -9.73 -8.30 -12.14
C VAL A 130 -11.16 -7.98 -12.57
N GLU A 131 -12.13 -8.27 -11.71
CA GLU A 131 -13.48 -7.71 -11.84
C GLU A 131 -13.34 -6.19 -12.06
N LEU A 132 -13.71 -5.70 -13.25
CA LEU A 132 -13.69 -4.29 -13.64
C LEU A 132 -14.74 -3.51 -12.83
N ASP A 133 -14.42 -3.17 -11.59
CA ASP A 133 -15.28 -2.34 -10.72
C ASP A 133 -14.73 -0.90 -10.68
N ASN A 134 -15.18 -0.08 -11.62
CA ASN A 134 -14.74 1.31 -11.76
C ASN A 134 -15.36 2.23 -10.68
N PRO A 135 -14.69 3.33 -10.29
CA PRO A 135 -15.24 4.34 -9.40
C PRO A 135 -16.55 4.95 -9.94
N TYR A 136 -17.56 5.08 -9.08
CA TYR A 136 -18.87 5.59 -9.47
C TYR A 136 -19.10 7.03 -8.98
N CYS A 137 -19.50 7.94 -9.86
CA CYS A 137 -19.84 9.31 -9.51
C CYS A 137 -20.64 10.04 -10.61
N PHE A 138 -21.20 11.19 -10.27
CA PHE A 138 -21.93 12.10 -11.17
C PHE A 138 -21.18 13.41 -11.45
N THR A 139 -19.85 13.34 -11.57
CA THR A 139 -18.98 14.51 -11.76
C THR A 139 -19.46 15.46 -12.88
N PRO A 140 -19.78 14.98 -14.10
CA PRO A 140 -20.17 15.88 -15.19
C PRO A 140 -21.41 16.72 -14.87
N ALA A 141 -22.40 16.16 -14.17
CA ALA A 141 -23.59 16.89 -13.76
C ALA A 141 -23.28 18.05 -12.80
N LEU A 142 -22.36 17.84 -11.85
CA LEU A 142 -21.98 18.90 -10.90
C LEU A 142 -21.18 20.02 -11.57
N GLU A 143 -20.26 19.66 -12.47
CA GLU A 143 -19.33 20.61 -13.10
C GLU A 143 -20.01 21.46 -14.19
N GLU A 144 -20.88 20.85 -14.99
CA GLU A 144 -21.56 21.54 -16.10
C GLU A 144 -22.92 22.12 -15.70
N GLY A 145 -23.59 21.54 -14.69
CA GLY A 145 -24.87 22.03 -14.16
C GLY A 145 -26.05 21.94 -15.15
N PHE A 146 -26.01 20.99 -16.09
CA PHE A 146 -27.11 20.75 -17.05
C PHE A 146 -28.35 20.18 -16.37
N PHE A 147 -29.56 20.58 -16.76
CA PHE A 147 -30.83 20.14 -16.15
C PHE A 147 -30.98 20.46 -14.64
N SER A 148 -30.22 21.43 -14.12
CA SER A 148 -30.31 21.82 -12.71
C SER A 148 -31.68 22.39 -12.34
N ASP A 149 -32.27 21.89 -11.25
CA ASP A 149 -33.57 22.31 -10.72
C ASP A 149 -33.48 22.91 -9.30
N VAL A 150 -32.28 22.93 -8.72
CA VAL A 150 -31.96 23.53 -7.42
C VAL A 150 -30.79 24.49 -7.59
N VAL A 151 -30.91 25.68 -7.02
CA VAL A 151 -29.81 26.66 -6.96
C VAL A 151 -29.57 27.06 -5.51
N ILE A 152 -28.35 26.84 -5.03
CA ILE A 152 -27.92 27.25 -3.69
C ILE A 152 -26.91 28.39 -3.83
N LYS A 153 -27.11 29.48 -3.08
CA LYS A 153 -26.23 30.64 -3.09
C LYS A 153 -25.28 30.60 -1.91
N SER A 154 -24.00 30.84 -2.17
CA SER A 154 -23.02 30.99 -1.10
C SER A 154 -23.10 32.36 -0.45
N LYS A 155 -22.35 32.53 0.64
CA LYS A 155 -22.16 33.84 1.29
C LYS A 155 -21.56 34.90 0.36
N SER A 156 -20.71 34.50 -0.59
CA SER A 156 -20.11 35.42 -1.58
C SER A 156 -21.09 35.82 -2.69
N GLY A 157 -22.24 35.15 -2.77
CA GLY A 157 -23.21 35.30 -3.85
C GLY A 157 -22.98 34.34 -5.03
N ARG A 158 -21.99 33.43 -4.94
CA ARG A 158 -21.78 32.39 -5.96
C ARG A 158 -22.96 31.43 -6.01
N GLU A 159 -23.48 31.17 -7.20
CA GLU A 159 -24.57 30.24 -7.45
C GLU A 159 -24.03 28.84 -7.79
N PHE A 160 -24.54 27.83 -7.08
CA PHE A 160 -24.30 26.41 -7.37
C PHE A 160 -25.55 25.81 -7.98
N LYS A 161 -25.44 25.35 -9.23
CA LYS A 161 -26.49 24.65 -9.97
C LYS A 161 -26.47 23.17 -9.65
N LEU A 162 -27.54 22.67 -9.06
CA LEU A 162 -27.63 21.33 -8.47
C LEU A 162 -28.91 20.62 -8.90
N HIS A 163 -28.98 19.33 -8.58
CA HIS A 163 -30.02 18.42 -9.06
C HIS A 163 -30.69 17.74 -7.87
N SER A 164 -31.96 18.05 -7.61
CA SER A 164 -32.71 17.48 -6.48
C SER A 164 -32.70 15.96 -6.50
N ILE A 165 -32.79 15.36 -7.69
CA ILE A 165 -32.72 13.90 -7.91
C ILE A 165 -31.40 13.35 -7.36
N LEU A 166 -30.25 13.89 -7.78
CA LEU A 166 -28.93 13.39 -7.36
C LEU A 166 -28.65 13.69 -5.88
N LEU A 167 -29.06 14.85 -5.39
CA LEU A 167 -28.94 15.20 -3.98
C LEU A 167 -29.76 14.24 -3.09
N ASN A 168 -30.94 13.82 -3.54
CA ASN A 168 -31.78 12.83 -2.85
C ASN A 168 -31.21 11.40 -2.91
N LEU A 169 -30.37 11.08 -3.90
CA LEU A 169 -29.61 9.82 -3.89
C LEU A 169 -28.61 9.81 -2.74
N ALA A 170 -27.92 10.92 -2.47
CA ALA A 170 -26.96 11.00 -1.37
C ALA A 170 -27.67 11.08 0.00
N VAL A 171 -28.64 11.99 0.13
CA VAL A 171 -29.40 12.21 1.37
C VAL A 171 -30.92 12.17 1.07
N PRO A 172 -31.56 11.01 1.26
CA PRO A 172 -32.98 10.84 0.98
C PRO A 172 -33.86 11.65 1.93
N GLY A 173 -34.97 12.18 1.40
CA GLY A 173 -36.01 12.83 2.20
C GLY A 173 -35.70 14.27 2.65
N HIS A 174 -34.55 14.83 2.27
CA HIS A 174 -34.19 16.20 2.60
C HIS A 174 -34.82 17.21 1.61
N ASN A 175 -35.38 18.32 2.10
CA ASN A 175 -35.94 19.36 1.23
C ASN A 175 -34.86 20.36 0.81
N TRP A 176 -34.22 20.10 -0.31
CA TRP A 176 -33.12 20.92 -0.85
C TRP A 176 -33.52 22.33 -1.30
N ARG A 177 -34.80 22.62 -1.52
CA ARG A 177 -35.27 23.97 -1.86
C ARG A 177 -35.23 24.94 -0.69
N LEU A 178 -35.33 24.42 0.54
CA LEU A 178 -35.17 25.15 1.80
C LEU A 178 -33.92 24.66 2.52
N SER A 179 -32.84 24.43 1.78
CA SER A 179 -31.64 23.83 2.34
C SER A 179 -30.99 24.75 3.38
N PRO A 180 -30.59 24.20 4.55
CA PRO A 180 -29.84 24.96 5.55
C PRO A 180 -28.46 25.40 5.04
N LEU A 181 -27.99 24.85 3.91
CA LEU A 181 -26.71 25.18 3.28
C LEU A 181 -26.69 26.58 2.65
N ASN A 182 -27.85 27.20 2.40
CA ASN A 182 -27.89 28.51 1.75
C ASN A 182 -27.19 29.58 2.60
N GLY A 183 -26.33 30.37 1.99
CA GLY A 183 -25.52 31.40 2.68
C GLY A 183 -24.27 30.87 3.39
N MET A 184 -23.92 29.59 3.24
CA MET A 184 -22.63 29.06 3.74
C MET A 184 -21.43 29.54 2.88
N PRO A 185 -20.21 29.52 3.43
CA PRO A 185 -18.98 29.81 2.69
C PRO A 185 -18.76 28.91 1.46
N ASP A 186 -18.16 29.47 0.41
CA ASP A 186 -17.93 28.80 -0.89
C ASP A 186 -17.12 27.51 -0.76
N ASN A 187 -16.11 27.49 0.11
CA ASN A 187 -15.25 26.32 0.35
C ASN A 187 -16.06 25.18 0.97
N ILE A 188 -16.89 25.45 1.98
CA ILE A 188 -17.76 24.44 2.62
C ILE A 188 -18.74 23.87 1.60
N LEU A 189 -19.42 24.74 0.85
CA LEU A 189 -20.40 24.32 -0.16
C LEU A 189 -19.74 23.47 -1.26
N SER A 190 -18.59 23.90 -1.77
CA SER A 190 -17.85 23.14 -2.78
C SER A 190 -17.43 21.77 -2.27
N THR A 191 -17.00 21.65 -1.00
CA THR A 191 -16.64 20.37 -0.39
C THR A 191 -17.85 19.46 -0.21
N VAL A 192 -18.97 20.00 0.30
CA VAL A 192 -20.21 19.24 0.51
C VAL A 192 -20.78 18.73 -0.80
N PHE A 193 -20.89 19.58 -1.82
CA PHE A 193 -21.45 19.16 -3.11
C PHE A 193 -20.55 18.16 -3.83
N HIS A 194 -19.22 18.28 -3.69
CA HIS A 194 -18.31 17.25 -4.17
C HIS A 194 -18.62 15.89 -3.52
N TYR A 195 -18.81 15.84 -2.20
CA TYR A 195 -19.18 14.62 -1.50
C TYR A 195 -20.54 14.07 -1.95
N LEU A 196 -21.57 14.92 -2.10
CA LEU A 196 -22.90 14.44 -2.48
C LEU A 196 -22.95 13.84 -3.90
N TYR A 197 -22.03 14.21 -4.79
CA TYR A 197 -21.97 13.70 -6.17
C TYR A 197 -20.95 12.58 -6.38
N LYS A 198 -20.00 12.42 -5.45
CA LYS A 198 -18.86 11.49 -5.61
C LYS A 198 -18.61 10.56 -4.42
N GLU A 199 -19.31 10.72 -3.30
CA GLU A 199 -19.12 9.98 -2.04
C GLU A 199 -17.71 10.05 -1.43
N CYS A 200 -16.89 11.00 -1.86
CA CYS A 200 -15.51 11.19 -1.41
C CYS A 200 -15.24 12.68 -1.07
N LEU A 201 -14.12 12.95 -0.43
CA LEU A 201 -13.62 14.30 -0.16
C LEU A 201 -12.96 14.90 -1.41
N PRO A 202 -12.97 16.22 -1.60
CA PRO A 202 -12.31 16.84 -2.75
C PRO A 202 -10.78 16.75 -2.64
N PRO A 203 -10.06 16.55 -3.76
CA PRO A 203 -8.61 16.63 -3.77
C PRO A 203 -8.17 18.05 -3.39
N GLY A 204 -7.18 18.17 -2.51
CA GLY A 204 -6.67 19.47 -2.03
C GLY A 204 -7.49 20.12 -0.91
N LEU A 205 -8.38 19.37 -0.24
CA LEU A 205 -9.08 19.84 0.96
C LEU A 205 -8.09 20.37 2.02
N SER A 206 -8.31 21.57 2.56
CA SER A 206 -7.49 22.10 3.65
C SER A 206 -8.00 21.65 5.02
N GLU A 207 -7.10 21.56 6.02
CA GLU A 207 -7.48 21.23 7.40
C GLU A 207 -8.51 22.23 7.97
N ASP A 208 -8.36 23.52 7.65
CA ASP A 208 -9.28 24.55 8.12
C ASP A 208 -10.68 24.37 7.52
N THR A 209 -10.77 24.06 6.22
CA THR A 209 -12.06 23.79 5.57
C THR A 209 -12.71 22.54 6.15
N ALA A 210 -11.92 21.49 6.42
CA ALA A 210 -12.45 20.28 7.06
C ALA A 210 -12.97 20.54 8.48
N ARG A 211 -12.28 21.35 9.29
CA ARG A 211 -12.74 21.79 10.62
C ARG A 211 -14.02 22.62 10.53
N ASP A 212 -14.07 23.55 9.58
CA ASP A 212 -15.24 24.40 9.34
C ASP A 212 -16.45 23.58 8.90
N CYS A 213 -16.27 22.59 8.02
CA CYS A 213 -17.30 21.62 7.64
C CYS A 213 -17.85 20.87 8.85
N ILE A 214 -16.98 20.32 9.72
CA ILE A 214 -17.39 19.62 10.94
C ILE A 214 -18.19 20.55 11.85
N LYS A 215 -17.67 21.75 12.11
CA LYS A 215 -18.30 22.73 13.01
C LYS A 215 -19.67 23.20 12.50
N THR A 216 -19.80 23.36 11.18
CA THR A 216 -21.00 23.94 10.57
C THR A 216 -22.10 22.89 10.36
N LEU A 217 -21.71 21.63 10.14
CA LEU A 217 -22.64 20.56 9.77
C LEU A 217 -22.89 19.55 10.89
N SER A 218 -22.21 19.64 12.04
CA SER A 218 -22.35 18.69 13.17
C SER A 218 -23.77 18.52 13.68
N ASP A 219 -24.61 19.55 13.53
CA ASP A 219 -25.99 19.52 14.02
C ASP A 219 -26.96 18.88 13.01
N ILE A 220 -26.48 18.57 11.80
CA ILE A 220 -27.27 17.98 10.70
C ILE A 220 -26.91 16.50 10.57
N LYS A 221 -27.74 15.63 11.14
CA LYS A 221 -27.50 14.17 11.24
C LYS A 221 -27.26 13.49 9.88
N GLU A 222 -27.87 14.02 8.84
CA GLU A 222 -27.75 13.55 7.47
C GLU A 222 -26.30 13.57 6.95
N PHE A 223 -25.45 14.44 7.50
CA PHE A 223 -24.04 14.57 7.14
C PHE A 223 -23.08 13.80 8.06
N ASP A 224 -23.57 12.94 8.97
CA ASP A 224 -22.73 12.18 9.90
C ASP A 224 -21.62 11.38 9.19
N THR A 225 -21.93 10.77 8.04
CA THR A 225 -20.95 10.02 7.24
C THR A 225 -19.88 10.95 6.66
N PHE A 226 -20.27 12.10 6.12
CA PHE A 226 -19.35 13.13 5.62
C PHE A 226 -18.46 13.70 6.74
N ILE A 227 -19.02 13.93 7.92
CA ILE A 227 -18.30 14.41 9.10
C ILE A 227 -17.28 13.39 9.55
N LYS A 228 -17.62 12.09 9.57
CA LYS A 228 -16.67 11.01 9.85
C LYS A 228 -15.52 11.00 8.84
N LEU A 229 -15.78 11.25 7.56
CA LEU A 229 -14.72 11.38 6.54
C LEU A 229 -13.81 12.57 6.85
N CYS A 230 -14.36 13.75 7.16
CA CYS A 230 -13.58 14.93 7.54
C CYS A 230 -12.75 14.73 8.82
N GLN A 231 -13.31 14.06 9.83
CA GLN A 231 -12.59 13.70 11.06
C GLN A 231 -11.44 12.72 10.77
N THR A 232 -11.69 11.75 9.89
CA THR A 232 -10.66 10.80 9.45
C THR A 232 -9.54 11.51 8.69
N PHE A 233 -9.89 12.41 7.78
CA PHE A 233 -8.94 13.27 7.06
C PHE A 233 -8.06 14.05 8.05
N LEU A 234 -8.64 14.80 8.98
CA LEU A 234 -7.88 15.57 9.98
C LEU A 234 -6.97 14.70 10.83
N ARG A 235 -7.43 13.50 11.23
CA ARG A 235 -6.61 12.54 11.98
C ARG A 235 -5.41 12.07 11.16
N ASN A 236 -5.60 11.74 9.88
CA ASN A 236 -4.53 11.29 9.00
C ASN A 236 -3.50 12.40 8.76
N THR A 237 -3.96 13.64 8.50
CA THR A 237 -3.06 14.78 8.30
C THR A 237 -2.27 15.12 9.57
N ALA A 238 -2.89 15.07 10.74
CA ALA A 238 -2.22 15.31 12.02
C ALA A 238 -1.08 14.30 12.29
N LEU A 239 -1.30 13.02 11.97
CA LEU A 239 -0.29 11.98 12.14
C LEU A 239 0.91 12.22 11.19
N ARG A 240 0.64 12.58 9.94
CA ARG A 240 1.69 12.97 8.98
C ARG A 240 2.50 14.16 9.51
N HIS A 241 1.83 15.22 9.99
CA HIS A 241 2.51 16.39 10.57
C HIS A 241 3.34 16.04 11.80
N GLN A 242 2.83 15.18 12.68
CA GLN A 242 3.58 14.72 13.85
C GLN A 242 4.88 14.01 13.45
N ILE A 243 4.81 13.11 12.46
CA ILE A 243 5.96 12.35 11.96
C ILE A 243 7.00 13.28 11.31
N VAL A 244 6.55 14.22 10.48
CA VAL A 244 7.43 15.22 9.84
C VAL A 244 8.09 16.12 10.89
N SER A 245 7.33 16.61 11.87
CA SER A 245 7.85 17.44 12.95
C SER A 245 8.93 16.77 13.78
N LEU A 246 8.86 15.44 13.99
CA LEU A 246 9.91 14.71 14.70
C LEU A 246 11.24 14.72 13.94
N ILE A 247 11.20 14.67 12.60
CA ILE A 247 12.39 14.77 11.77
C ILE A 247 12.98 16.17 11.86
N ASP A 248 12.16 17.21 11.74
CA ASP A 248 12.61 18.60 11.88
C ASP A 248 13.21 18.89 13.27
N ASP A 249 12.61 18.33 14.30
CA ASP A 249 13.11 18.43 15.67
C ASP A 249 14.49 17.78 15.84
N MET A 250 14.73 16.63 15.20
CA MET A 250 16.06 15.99 15.21
C MET A 250 17.11 16.87 14.52
N HIS A 251 16.77 17.50 13.40
CA HIS A 251 17.65 18.47 12.76
C HIS A 251 17.89 19.71 13.62
N ALA A 252 16.88 20.17 14.35
CA ALA A 252 17.01 21.28 15.29
C ALA A 252 17.93 20.92 16.47
N CYS A 253 17.85 19.69 17.00
CA CYS A 253 18.80 19.19 17.99
C CYS A 253 20.23 19.19 17.45
N ALA A 254 20.44 18.70 16.21
CA ALA A 254 21.75 18.67 15.58
C ALA A 254 22.34 20.09 15.42
N ASN A 255 21.53 21.05 14.95
CA ASN A 255 21.96 22.45 14.85
C ASN A 255 22.32 23.05 16.22
N ARG A 256 21.50 22.82 17.25
CA ARG A 256 21.83 23.27 18.62
C ARG A 256 23.15 22.68 19.12
N ILE A 257 23.43 21.41 18.83
CA ILE A 257 24.71 20.78 19.19
C ILE A 257 25.86 21.47 18.47
N ILE A 258 25.76 21.66 17.15
CA ILE A 258 26.79 22.35 16.36
C ILE A 258 27.06 23.75 16.92
N ASP A 259 26.01 24.51 17.18
CA ASP A 259 26.11 25.89 17.66
C ASP A 259 26.78 26.00 19.04
N LEU A 260 26.67 24.97 19.89
CA LEU A 260 27.38 24.93 21.17
C LEU A 260 28.91 24.89 21.01
N PHE A 261 29.42 24.28 19.93
CA PHE A 261 30.86 24.15 19.68
C PHE A 261 31.43 25.23 18.76
N LYS A 262 30.59 26.04 18.09
CA LYS A 262 31.04 27.12 17.20
C LYS A 262 31.82 28.18 17.96
N CYS A 263 32.94 28.63 17.40
CA CYS A 263 33.67 29.81 17.87
C CYS A 263 34.15 30.67 16.69
N LYS A 264 34.40 31.96 16.96
CA LYS A 264 34.84 32.91 15.94
C LYS A 264 36.26 32.61 15.48
N LYS A 265 36.55 32.82 14.20
CA LYS A 265 37.93 32.78 13.68
C LYS A 265 38.77 33.89 14.33
N PRO A 266 40.03 33.62 14.69
CA PRO A 266 40.86 34.60 15.39
C PRO A 266 41.18 35.79 14.49
N HIS A 267 41.26 36.99 15.08
CA HIS A 267 41.53 38.24 14.35
C HIS A 267 43.00 38.35 13.88
N SER A 268 43.88 37.48 14.39
CA SER A 268 45.30 37.36 14.04
C SER A 268 45.75 35.89 14.07
N LYS A 269 46.72 35.50 13.21
CA LYS A 269 47.30 34.15 13.22
C LYS A 269 48.00 33.88 14.56
N GLY A 270 47.58 32.84 15.26
CA GLY A 270 48.23 32.35 16.50
C GLY A 270 47.59 32.81 17.82
N MET A 271 46.54 33.64 17.79
CA MET A 271 45.81 34.05 19.00
C MET A 271 44.61 33.13 19.23
N MET A 272 44.41 32.66 20.47
CA MET A 272 43.23 31.87 20.85
C MET A 272 41.98 32.75 20.78
N PRO A 273 40.88 32.29 20.12
CA PRO A 273 39.62 33.01 20.14
C PRO A 273 39.10 33.21 21.58
N GLU A 274 38.60 34.39 21.91
CA GLU A 274 38.01 34.68 23.24
C GLU A 274 36.84 33.73 23.58
N ASP A 275 36.12 33.27 22.55
CA ASP A 275 34.98 32.35 22.67
C ASP A 275 35.40 30.86 22.66
N ALA A 276 36.70 30.52 22.60
CA ALA A 276 37.18 29.14 22.53
C ALA A 276 36.82 28.34 23.79
N LEU A 277 36.16 27.19 23.64
CA LEU A 277 35.72 26.37 24.77
C LEU A 277 36.91 25.78 25.53
N VAL A 278 37.97 25.46 24.80
CA VAL A 278 39.23 24.91 25.34
C VAL A 278 39.94 25.86 26.30
N ALA A 279 39.68 27.18 26.22
CA ALA A 279 40.25 28.16 27.15
C ALA A 279 39.58 28.11 28.53
N ASN A 280 38.42 27.45 28.66
CA ASN A 280 37.71 27.29 29.92
C ASN A 280 37.23 25.82 30.08
N PRO A 281 38.01 24.98 30.77
CA PRO A 281 37.68 23.56 30.98
C PRO A 281 36.29 23.32 31.57
N GLN A 282 35.84 24.18 32.50
CA GLN A 282 34.50 24.07 33.11
C GLN A 282 33.40 24.31 32.07
N LYS A 283 33.55 25.32 31.22
CA LYS A 283 32.63 25.63 30.12
C LYS A 283 32.60 24.50 29.09
N LEU A 284 33.76 23.90 28.77
CA LEU A 284 33.86 22.74 27.88
C LEU A 284 33.09 21.53 28.42
N CYS A 285 33.29 21.16 29.70
CA CYS A 285 32.55 20.08 30.34
C CYS A 285 31.03 20.32 30.33
N TYR A 286 30.61 21.55 30.64
CA TYR A 286 29.20 21.94 30.57
C TYR A 286 28.62 21.79 29.16
N VAL A 287 29.35 22.26 28.14
CA VAL A 287 28.93 22.16 26.73
C VAL A 287 28.83 20.71 26.28
N ILE A 288 29.79 19.86 26.63
CA ILE A 288 29.75 18.42 26.31
C ILE A 288 28.52 17.76 26.95
N LYS A 289 28.25 18.04 28.23
CA LYS A 289 27.04 17.56 28.92
C LYS A 289 25.77 18.03 28.22
N GLN A 290 25.70 19.30 27.84
CA GLN A 290 24.54 19.88 27.17
C GLN A 290 24.33 19.30 25.77
N ALA A 291 25.41 19.05 25.01
CA ALA A 291 25.37 18.38 23.73
C ALA A 291 24.89 16.92 23.85
N ALA A 292 25.36 16.19 24.86
CA ALA A 292 24.90 14.83 25.15
C ALA A 292 23.40 14.78 25.48
N ARG A 293 22.89 15.77 26.22
CA ARG A 293 21.44 15.90 26.52
C ARG A 293 20.61 16.17 25.26
N GLU A 294 21.05 17.08 24.39
CA GLU A 294 20.38 17.32 23.10
C GLU A 294 20.44 16.08 22.18
N GLY A 295 21.55 15.35 22.20
CA GLY A 295 21.69 14.06 21.51
C GLY A 295 20.70 13.01 22.02
N ALA A 296 20.51 12.92 23.35
CA ALA A 296 19.52 12.03 23.95
C ALA A 296 18.08 12.40 23.51
N VAL A 297 17.75 13.69 23.44
CA VAL A 297 16.46 14.16 22.90
C VAL A 297 16.30 13.72 21.45
N ALA A 298 17.29 13.97 20.58
CA ALA A 298 17.24 13.55 19.18
C ALA A 298 17.04 12.04 19.01
N CYS A 299 17.81 11.23 19.76
CA CYS A 299 17.67 9.77 19.77
C CYS A 299 16.28 9.32 20.23
N SER A 300 15.72 9.95 21.28
CA SER A 300 14.37 9.62 21.75
C SER A 300 13.31 9.95 20.69
N LYS A 301 13.47 11.04 19.95
CA LYS A 301 12.56 11.43 18.86
C LYS A 301 12.67 10.48 17.66
N LEU A 302 13.87 9.99 17.33
CA LEU A 302 14.05 8.92 16.35
C LEU A 302 13.31 7.64 16.75
N VAL A 303 13.43 7.26 18.02
CA VAL A 303 12.72 6.09 18.56
C VAL A 303 11.21 6.28 18.48
N LEU A 304 10.69 7.46 18.85
CA LEU A 304 9.28 7.80 18.72
C LEU A 304 8.80 7.83 17.27
N LEU A 305 9.61 8.35 16.34
CA LEU A 305 9.32 8.33 14.91
C LEU A 305 9.15 6.89 14.41
N CYS A 306 10.12 6.02 14.72
CA CYS A 306 10.07 4.61 14.32
C CYS A 306 8.87 3.88 14.92
N ASP A 307 8.57 4.14 16.19
CA ASP A 307 7.44 3.58 16.92
C ASP A 307 6.08 4.02 16.34
N LEU A 308 5.88 5.31 16.09
CA LEU A 308 4.67 5.85 15.46
C LEU A 308 4.50 5.31 14.05
N PHE A 309 5.58 5.30 13.26
CA PHE A 309 5.54 4.83 11.88
C PHE A 309 5.17 3.34 11.78
N ALA A 310 5.72 2.50 12.67
CA ALA A 310 5.48 1.06 12.64
C ALA A 310 4.12 0.67 13.25
N ARG A 311 3.77 1.20 14.44
CA ARG A 311 2.48 0.89 15.11
C ARG A 311 1.28 1.37 14.30
N ARG A 312 1.41 2.55 13.67
CA ARG A 312 0.34 3.15 12.85
C ARG A 312 0.53 2.85 11.36
N SER A 313 1.34 1.86 11.01
CA SER A 313 1.53 1.45 9.61
C SER A 313 0.25 0.90 8.97
N GLY A 314 -0.66 0.30 9.75
CA GLY A 314 -2.01 -0.11 9.28
C GLY A 314 -3.04 1.02 9.29
N GLU A 315 -2.69 2.16 9.89
CA GLU A 315 -3.50 3.38 9.93
C GLU A 315 -3.13 4.33 8.78
N LEU A 316 -1.84 4.36 8.42
CA LEU A 316 -1.33 5.18 7.34
C LEU A 316 -1.38 4.42 6.01
N PRO A 317 -1.93 5.02 4.97
CA PRO A 317 -2.08 4.31 3.71
C PRO A 317 -0.79 4.36 2.92
N GLN A 318 -0.69 3.50 1.91
CA GLN A 318 0.59 3.18 1.29
C GLN A 318 1.32 4.41 0.71
N GLU A 319 0.59 5.30 0.03
CA GLU A 319 1.14 6.54 -0.53
C GLU A 319 1.66 7.50 0.56
N GLU A 320 0.91 7.70 1.63
CA GLU A 320 1.34 8.56 2.74
C GLU A 320 2.57 8.00 3.47
N ARG A 321 2.63 6.68 3.65
CA ARG A 321 3.83 6.01 4.17
C ARG A 321 5.01 6.24 3.25
N HIS A 322 4.82 6.19 1.93
CA HIS A 322 5.86 6.52 0.97
C HIS A 322 6.28 7.97 1.04
N ASP A 323 5.36 8.91 1.17
CA ASP A 323 5.69 10.33 1.31
C ASP A 323 6.50 10.62 2.58
N ILE A 324 6.17 9.97 3.69
CA ILE A 324 6.98 10.05 4.92
C ILE A 324 8.39 9.50 4.67
N ILE A 325 8.52 8.34 4.03
CA ILE A 325 9.82 7.73 3.72
C ILE A 325 10.61 8.62 2.74
N ARG A 326 9.94 9.23 1.74
CA ARG A 326 10.54 10.18 0.79
C ARG A 326 11.02 11.43 1.50
N TYR A 327 10.21 11.95 2.42
CA TYR A 327 10.56 13.10 3.22
C TYR A 327 11.80 12.77 4.07
N ALA A 328 11.80 11.67 4.83
CA ALA A 328 12.97 11.21 5.59
C ALA A 328 14.21 11.03 4.70
N HIS A 329 14.06 10.46 3.50
CA HIS A 329 15.12 10.34 2.51
C HIS A 329 15.67 11.71 2.09
N SER A 330 14.79 12.66 1.76
CA SER A 330 15.17 14.00 1.31
C SER A 330 15.93 14.81 2.36
N ARG A 331 15.73 14.48 3.64
CA ARG A 331 16.38 15.14 4.77
C ARG A 331 17.70 14.49 5.17
N LEU A 332 17.98 13.27 4.72
CA LEU A 332 19.22 12.55 5.02
C LEU A 332 20.50 13.31 4.58
N PRO A 333 20.59 13.89 3.37
CA PRO A 333 21.77 14.69 2.98
C PRO A 333 22.01 15.88 3.92
N ILE A 334 20.93 16.53 4.37
CA ILE A 334 21.01 17.64 5.33
C ILE A 334 21.58 17.15 6.66
N PHE A 335 21.11 16.00 7.15
CA PHE A 335 21.61 15.40 8.39
C PHE A 335 23.10 15.04 8.27
N ILE A 336 23.52 14.45 7.15
CA ILE A 336 24.92 14.11 6.91
C ILE A 336 25.79 15.38 6.94
N LYS A 337 25.34 16.45 6.29
CA LYS A 337 26.03 17.75 6.33
C LYS A 337 26.12 18.33 7.74
N GLN A 338 25.07 18.22 8.54
CA GLN A 338 25.10 18.63 9.95
C GLN A 338 26.10 17.82 10.77
N VAL A 339 26.17 16.50 10.55
CA VAL A 339 27.16 15.65 11.23
C VAL A 339 28.59 16.03 10.81
N GLN A 340 28.82 16.32 9.52
CA GLN A 340 30.11 16.83 9.03
C GLN A 340 30.47 18.17 9.70
N GLU A 341 29.56 19.15 9.70
CA GLU A 341 29.77 20.46 10.33
C GLU A 341 30.06 20.31 11.83
N PHE A 342 29.36 19.42 12.53
CA PHE A 342 29.63 19.12 13.93
C PHE A 342 31.07 18.64 14.12
N PHE A 343 31.52 17.65 13.35
CA PHE A 343 32.87 17.12 13.49
C PHE A 343 33.94 18.13 13.08
N GLU A 344 33.73 18.97 12.07
CA GLU A 344 34.65 20.04 11.68
C GLU A 344 34.82 21.08 12.79
N VAL A 345 33.70 21.52 13.39
CA VAL A 345 33.71 22.49 14.49
C VAL A 345 34.32 21.87 15.75
N PHE A 346 34.03 20.60 16.02
CA PHE A 346 34.62 19.86 17.14
C PHE A 346 36.13 19.65 16.96
N GLU A 347 36.57 19.23 15.78
CA GLU A 347 37.98 19.10 15.42
C GLU A 347 38.70 20.44 15.57
N TYR A 348 38.09 21.54 15.12
CA TYR A 348 38.65 22.87 15.28
C TYR A 348 38.89 23.22 16.76
N GLN A 349 37.94 22.92 17.65
CA GLN A 349 38.14 23.10 19.10
C GLN A 349 39.32 22.25 19.61
N LEU A 350 39.42 20.97 19.23
CA LEU A 350 40.54 20.10 19.63
C LEU A 350 41.89 20.62 19.12
N MET A 351 41.93 21.19 17.91
CA MET A 351 43.14 21.77 17.34
C MET A 351 43.68 22.95 18.15
N LEU A 352 42.79 23.71 18.79
CA LEU A 352 43.14 24.83 19.69
C LEU A 352 43.75 24.38 21.04
N MET A 353 43.70 23.09 21.38
CA MET A 353 44.28 22.56 22.63
C MET A 353 45.81 22.49 22.61
N GLY A 354 46.45 23.31 23.46
CA GLY A 354 47.88 23.23 23.79
C GLY A 354 48.20 22.20 24.88
N PRO A 355 49.50 21.97 25.20
CA PRO A 355 49.94 20.97 26.17
C PRO A 355 49.43 21.27 27.60
N ASP A 356 49.50 22.52 28.05
CA ASP A 356 49.08 22.92 29.39
C ASP A 356 47.55 22.81 29.56
N GLN A 357 46.80 23.22 28.53
CA GLN A 357 45.34 23.14 28.50
C GLN A 357 44.85 21.69 28.51
N LYS A 358 45.55 20.76 27.85
CA LYS A 358 45.20 19.33 27.91
C LYS A 358 45.29 18.79 29.33
N GLN A 359 46.32 19.19 30.08
CA GLN A 359 46.53 18.73 31.45
C GLN A 359 45.48 19.32 32.39
N GLU A 360 45.13 20.60 32.22
CA GLU A 360 44.06 21.25 32.96
C GLU A 360 42.68 20.61 32.64
N ILE A 361 42.35 20.42 31.36
CA ILE A 361 41.12 19.75 30.92
C ILE A 361 41.04 18.32 31.46
N ALA A 362 42.15 17.56 31.43
CA ALA A 362 42.19 16.20 31.97
C ALA A 362 41.86 16.16 33.47
N SER A 363 42.33 17.14 34.25
CA SER A 363 42.02 17.23 35.68
C SER A 363 40.54 17.55 35.95
N TYR A 364 39.89 18.35 35.11
CA TYR A 364 38.46 18.69 35.23
C TYR A 364 37.53 17.58 34.71
N ILE A 365 37.94 16.87 33.66
CA ILE A 365 37.15 15.79 33.06
C ILE A 365 37.22 14.52 33.93
N LEU A 366 38.32 14.28 34.65
CA LEU A 366 38.49 13.08 35.46
C LEU A 366 37.35 12.82 36.48
N PRO A 367 36.98 13.76 37.37
CA PRO A 367 35.88 13.53 38.31
C PRO A 367 34.54 13.34 37.60
N GLU A 368 34.32 14.03 36.48
CA GLU A 368 33.12 13.92 35.65
C GLU A 368 33.01 12.55 34.96
N ILE A 369 34.15 12.01 34.50
CA ILE A 369 34.26 10.64 34.01
C ILE A 369 33.89 9.69 35.13
N GLU A 370 34.52 9.80 36.31
CA GLU A 370 34.28 8.89 37.44
C GLU A 370 32.83 8.90 37.92
N GLU A 371 32.21 10.08 38.05
CA GLU A 371 30.79 10.20 38.39
C GLU A 371 29.89 9.54 37.32
N SER A 372 30.16 9.83 36.05
CA SER A 372 29.43 9.22 34.92
C SER A 372 29.64 7.70 34.87
N MET A 373 30.84 7.22 35.23
CA MET A 373 31.18 5.80 35.31
C MET A 373 30.33 5.09 36.37
N THR A 374 30.24 5.67 37.56
CA THR A 374 29.43 5.13 38.66
C THR A 374 27.95 5.09 38.29
N LEU A 375 27.41 6.19 37.77
CA LEU A 375 26.01 6.27 37.34
C LEU A 375 25.69 5.23 36.25
N LEU A 376 26.56 5.09 35.25
CA LEU A 376 26.38 4.11 34.17
C LEU A 376 26.49 2.67 34.66
N THR A 377 27.39 2.38 35.60
CA THR A 377 27.54 1.03 36.19
C THR A 377 26.28 0.64 36.96
N THR A 378 25.79 1.52 37.84
CA THR A 378 24.54 1.29 38.59
C THR A 378 23.35 1.13 37.65
N PHE A 379 23.23 1.98 36.63
CA PHE A 379 22.16 1.88 35.63
C PHE A 379 22.19 0.54 34.88
N VAL A 380 23.37 0.10 34.42
CA VAL A 380 23.52 -1.15 33.67
C VAL A 380 23.19 -2.37 34.54
N GLU A 381 23.68 -2.41 35.78
CA GLU A 381 23.40 -3.50 36.73
C GLU A 381 21.91 -3.61 37.06
N GLU A 382 21.24 -2.47 37.33
CA GLU A 382 19.80 -2.44 37.60
C GLU A 382 18.98 -2.84 36.36
N PHE A 383 19.38 -2.37 35.17
CA PHE A 383 18.70 -2.68 33.91
C PHE A 383 18.85 -4.16 33.52
N GLN A 384 20.04 -4.74 33.66
CA GLN A 384 20.29 -6.17 33.42
C GLN A 384 19.48 -7.04 34.38
N THR A 385 19.50 -6.71 35.67
CA THR A 385 18.74 -7.45 36.68
C THR A 385 17.23 -7.41 36.38
N ALA A 386 16.71 -6.25 36.01
CA ALA A 386 15.31 -6.09 35.63
C ALA A 386 14.94 -6.90 34.37
N LEU A 387 15.82 -6.94 33.36
CA LEU A 387 15.65 -7.73 32.15
C LEU A 387 15.72 -9.24 32.42
N ASP A 388 16.65 -9.71 33.26
CA ASP A 388 16.77 -11.12 33.62
C ASP A 388 15.54 -11.62 34.36
N VAL A 389 15.00 -10.83 35.30
CA VAL A 389 13.73 -11.14 36.00
C VAL A 389 12.56 -11.19 35.01
N ALA A 390 12.49 -10.25 34.07
CA ALA A 390 11.46 -10.21 33.04
C ALA A 390 11.51 -11.44 32.09
N ILE A 391 12.70 -11.84 31.66
CA ILE A 391 12.91 -13.00 30.77
C ILE A 391 12.57 -14.30 31.50
N THR A 392 13.03 -14.47 32.74
CA THR A 392 12.81 -15.69 33.53
C THR A 392 11.35 -15.87 33.96
N THR A 393 10.66 -14.79 34.32
CA THR A 393 9.23 -14.82 34.69
C THR A 393 8.35 -15.26 33.52
N ASN A 394 8.59 -14.73 32.31
CA ASN A 394 7.85 -15.11 31.10
C ASN A 394 8.10 -16.56 30.66
N ILE A 395 9.31 -17.09 30.89
CA ILE A 395 9.60 -18.51 30.65
C ILE A 395 8.80 -19.38 31.64
N SER A 396 8.74 -18.99 32.92
CA SER A 396 8.04 -19.74 33.98
C SER A 396 6.51 -19.68 33.89
N GLU A 397 5.92 -18.55 33.50
CA GLU A 397 4.47 -18.43 33.28
C GLU A 397 4.00 -19.28 32.11
N LYS A 398 4.84 -19.44 31.07
CA LYS A 398 4.53 -20.24 29.89
C LYS A 398 4.55 -21.75 30.13
N GLU A 399 5.48 -22.25 30.97
CA GLU A 399 5.48 -23.65 31.43
C GLU A 399 4.21 -24.03 32.21
N LYS A 400 3.54 -23.04 32.83
CA LYS A 400 2.26 -23.24 33.53
C LYS A 400 1.06 -23.26 32.59
N VAL A 401 1.11 -22.51 31.48
CA VAL A 401 0.04 -22.49 30.45
C VAL A 401 0.07 -23.76 29.59
N GLU A 402 1.25 -24.24 29.19
CA GLU A 402 1.42 -25.50 28.43
C GLU A 402 0.92 -26.75 29.20
N LYS A 403 0.89 -26.69 30.53
CA LYS A 403 0.32 -27.75 31.38
C LYS A 403 -1.21 -27.70 31.50
N LYS A 404 -1.84 -26.55 31.24
CA LYS A 404 -3.30 -26.37 31.37
C LYS A 404 -4.08 -26.60 30.06
N GLU A 405 -3.47 -26.48 28.89
CA GLU A 405 -4.19 -26.47 27.60
C GLU A 405 -4.24 -27.81 26.84
N LYS A 406 -3.79 -28.93 27.44
CA LYS A 406 -3.90 -30.27 26.82
C LYS A 406 -5.33 -30.86 26.76
N GLN A 407 -6.39 -30.07 27.01
CA GLN A 407 -7.78 -30.52 26.97
C GLN A 407 -8.70 -29.55 26.22
N LYS A 408 -8.63 -29.53 24.89
CA LYS A 408 -9.75 -29.18 23.99
C LYS A 408 -9.47 -29.70 22.57
N LYS A 409 -10.48 -30.30 21.92
CA LYS A 409 -10.43 -30.64 20.48
C LYS A 409 -10.49 -29.33 19.71
N GLU A 410 -9.40 -28.93 19.06
CA GLU A 410 -9.32 -27.72 18.23
C GLU A 410 -9.30 -28.10 16.74
N HIS A 411 -9.88 -27.23 15.89
CA HIS A 411 -9.91 -27.42 14.44
C HIS A 411 -8.50 -27.20 13.85
N VAL A 412 -8.18 -27.85 12.73
CA VAL A 412 -6.90 -27.70 11.99
C VAL A 412 -6.54 -26.23 11.68
N LYS A 413 -7.57 -25.39 11.46
CA LYS A 413 -7.44 -23.94 11.21
C LYS A 413 -6.80 -23.22 12.41
N ASP A 414 -7.37 -23.38 13.61
CA ASP A 414 -6.82 -22.82 14.85
C ASP A 414 -5.38 -23.27 15.11
N ILE A 415 -5.04 -24.50 14.72
CA ILE A 415 -3.72 -25.09 14.90
C ILE A 415 -2.67 -24.38 14.03
N LEU A 416 -2.99 -23.99 12.78
CA LEU A 416 -2.02 -23.35 11.87
C LEU A 416 -1.63 -21.94 12.36
N SER A 417 -2.62 -21.09 12.67
CA SER A 417 -2.39 -19.75 13.22
C SER A 417 -1.68 -19.81 14.57
N LYS A 418 -2.08 -20.73 15.46
CA LYS A 418 -1.41 -20.93 16.75
C LYS A 418 0.03 -21.43 16.58
N THR A 419 0.28 -22.36 15.65
CA THR A 419 1.62 -22.88 15.37
C THR A 419 2.54 -21.81 14.81
N LEU A 420 2.06 -20.99 13.87
CA LEU A 420 2.82 -19.88 13.31
C LEU A 420 3.09 -18.80 14.37
N LYS A 421 2.07 -18.40 15.13
CA LYS A 421 2.22 -17.47 16.27
C LYS A 421 3.22 -18.01 17.31
N HIS A 422 3.17 -19.30 17.60
CA HIS A 422 4.10 -19.97 18.52
C HIS A 422 5.54 -19.97 17.98
N ALA A 423 5.74 -20.34 16.72
CA ALA A 423 7.05 -20.33 16.07
C ALA A 423 7.67 -18.93 16.03
N LEU A 424 6.85 -17.91 15.73
CA LEU A 424 7.24 -16.50 15.79
C LEU A 424 7.63 -16.09 17.22
N HIS A 425 6.82 -16.43 18.22
CA HIS A 425 7.12 -16.16 19.63
C HIS A 425 8.40 -16.85 20.13
N VAL A 426 8.68 -18.08 19.68
CA VAL A 426 9.93 -18.79 20.03
C VAL A 426 11.14 -18.12 19.37
N ARG A 427 11.01 -17.74 18.09
CA ARG A 427 12.06 -16.98 17.38
C ARG A 427 12.31 -15.63 18.05
N GLU A 428 11.26 -14.99 18.55
CA GLU A 428 11.31 -13.74 19.30
C GLU A 428 12.08 -13.90 20.61
N LEU A 429 11.74 -14.88 21.45
CA LEU A 429 12.44 -15.16 22.70
C LEU A 429 13.93 -15.46 22.46
N LYS A 430 14.25 -16.22 21.41
CA LYS A 430 15.64 -16.53 21.05
C LYS A 430 16.41 -15.28 20.60
N LYS A 431 15.79 -14.38 19.82
CA LYS A 431 16.39 -13.11 19.43
C LYS A 431 16.64 -12.22 20.64
N LEU A 432 15.66 -12.08 21.53
CA LEU A 432 15.77 -11.28 22.75
C LEU A 432 16.88 -11.82 23.65
N ARG A 433 16.96 -13.14 23.84
CA ARG A 433 18.02 -13.79 24.60
C ARG A 433 19.40 -13.55 23.98
N ASN A 434 19.53 -13.72 22.66
CA ASN A 434 20.80 -13.47 21.96
C ASN A 434 21.21 -12.00 22.02
N MET A 435 20.25 -11.06 21.92
CA MET A 435 20.52 -9.62 22.07
C MET A 435 20.96 -9.29 23.49
N HIS A 436 20.27 -9.86 24.50
CA HIS A 436 20.63 -9.71 25.90
C HIS A 436 22.04 -10.25 26.15
N GLU A 437 22.33 -11.49 25.75
CA GLU A 437 23.65 -12.10 25.88
C GLU A 437 24.74 -11.26 25.18
N ALA A 438 24.50 -10.81 23.94
CA ALA A 438 25.47 -9.99 23.20
C ALA A 438 25.69 -8.59 23.82
N ALA A 439 24.62 -7.96 24.31
CA ALA A 439 24.70 -6.67 25.00
C ALA A 439 25.43 -6.81 26.33
N THR A 440 25.11 -7.84 27.11
CA THR A 440 25.74 -8.16 28.39
C THR A 440 27.22 -8.42 28.24
N VAL A 441 27.66 -9.22 27.26
CA VAL A 441 29.10 -9.46 27.03
C VAL A 441 29.84 -8.16 26.69
N LYS A 442 29.27 -7.31 25.81
CA LYS A 442 29.90 -6.02 25.45
C LYS A 442 29.93 -5.05 26.63
N LEU A 443 28.85 -4.97 27.40
CA LEU A 443 28.76 -4.14 28.60
C LEU A 443 29.72 -4.62 29.69
N GLU A 444 29.81 -5.93 29.94
CA GLU A 444 30.79 -6.50 30.89
C GLU A 444 32.23 -6.20 30.47
N MET A 445 32.56 -6.32 29.18
CA MET A 445 33.88 -5.95 28.68
C MET A 445 34.18 -4.46 28.90
N PHE A 446 33.19 -3.60 28.72
CA PHE A 446 33.30 -2.16 28.93
C PHE A 446 33.43 -1.83 30.43
N LEU A 447 32.55 -2.35 31.28
CA LEU A 447 32.60 -2.22 32.74
C LEU A 447 33.91 -2.76 33.31
N LYS A 448 34.47 -3.84 32.74
CA LYS A 448 35.79 -4.37 33.12
C LYS A 448 36.92 -3.38 32.80
N LYS A 449 36.90 -2.76 31.61
CA LYS A 449 37.87 -1.71 31.25
C LYS A 449 37.73 -0.49 32.17
N MET A 450 36.50 -0.10 32.49
CA MET A 450 36.22 1.00 33.43
C MET A 450 36.69 0.68 34.84
N HIS A 451 36.47 -0.54 35.32
CA HIS A 451 36.92 -0.97 36.63
C HIS A 451 38.46 -0.96 36.74
N VAL A 452 39.15 -1.43 35.69
CA VAL A 452 40.62 -1.35 35.59
C VAL A 452 41.10 0.10 35.59
N PHE A 453 40.41 1.01 34.91
CA PHE A 453 40.71 2.43 34.94
C PHE A 453 40.47 3.03 36.35
N SER A 454 39.35 2.72 36.99
CA SER A 454 38.98 3.24 38.32
C SER A 454 39.99 2.90 39.42
N LYS A 455 40.66 1.74 39.31
CA LYS A 455 41.68 1.25 40.26
C LYS A 455 43.03 1.97 40.18
N LYS A 456 43.28 2.75 39.12
CA LYS A 456 44.52 3.52 38.96
C LYS A 456 44.54 4.71 39.92
N THR A 457 45.73 5.15 40.29
CA THR A 457 45.90 6.39 41.06
C THR A 457 45.60 7.62 40.21
N GLU A 458 45.23 8.74 40.83
CA GLU A 458 44.97 9.99 40.13
C GLU A 458 46.17 10.46 39.28
N ALA A 459 47.38 10.26 39.80
CA ALA A 459 48.65 10.52 39.12
C ALA A 459 48.88 9.67 37.86
N GLU A 460 48.25 8.50 37.75
CA GLU A 460 48.29 7.63 36.57
C GLU A 460 47.14 7.89 35.59
N LYS A 461 45.99 8.40 36.07
CA LYS A 461 44.79 8.64 35.26
C LYS A 461 44.92 9.88 34.39
N ILE A 462 45.47 10.97 34.92
CA ILE A 462 45.61 12.24 34.18
C ILE A 462 46.48 12.08 32.91
N PRO A 463 47.68 11.46 32.95
CA PRO A 463 48.48 11.23 31.73
C PRO A 463 47.78 10.35 30.69
N LEU A 464 46.96 9.38 31.14
CA LEU A 464 46.16 8.55 30.24
C LEU A 464 45.06 9.34 29.54
N ILE A 465 44.36 10.24 30.26
CA ILE A 465 43.35 11.12 29.65
C ILE A 465 44.01 12.07 28.65
N VAL A 466 45.18 12.63 28.98
CA VAL A 466 45.95 13.48 28.05
C VAL A 466 46.35 12.70 26.80
N TYR A 467 46.82 11.46 26.94
CA TYR A 467 47.11 10.58 25.81
C TYR A 467 45.87 10.32 24.93
N LEU A 468 44.71 10.09 25.54
CA LEU A 468 43.44 9.89 24.82
C LEU A 468 42.99 11.16 24.09
N LEU A 469 43.14 12.33 24.71
CA LEU A 469 42.87 13.62 24.06
C LEU A 469 43.80 13.84 22.85
N ASP A 470 45.06 13.41 22.94
CA ASP A 470 45.99 13.45 21.82
C ASP A 470 45.67 12.44 20.71
N ALA A 471 45.24 11.22 21.07
CA ALA A 471 44.77 10.24 20.11
C ALA A 471 43.50 10.72 19.38
N LEU A 472 42.58 11.34 20.13
CA LEU A 472 41.36 11.92 19.58
C LEU A 472 41.67 13.08 18.62
N LYS A 473 42.55 13.99 19.02
CA LYS A 473 42.96 15.15 18.21
C LYS A 473 43.70 14.76 16.94
N ASN A 474 44.71 13.89 17.05
CA ASN A 474 45.67 13.67 15.96
C ASN A 474 45.30 12.49 15.05
N ASN A 475 44.39 11.61 15.46
CA ASN A 475 44.08 10.39 14.72
C ASN A 475 42.57 10.17 14.56
N GLU A 476 41.79 10.10 15.66
CA GLU A 476 40.39 9.67 15.55
C GLU A 476 39.49 10.72 14.88
N ALA A 477 39.53 11.99 15.31
CA ALA A 477 38.65 13.03 14.78
C ALA A 477 38.83 13.25 13.25
N PRO A 478 40.06 13.40 12.72
CA PRO A 478 40.27 13.53 11.28
C PRO A 478 39.79 12.29 10.49
N LEU A 479 40.03 11.08 11.03
CA LEU A 479 39.56 9.83 10.40
C LEU A 479 38.02 9.72 10.40
N PHE A 480 37.34 10.30 11.39
CA PHE A 480 35.88 10.35 11.41
C PHE A 480 35.34 11.33 10.37
N VAL A 481 35.95 12.52 10.24
CA VAL A 481 35.58 13.51 9.21
C VAL A 481 35.71 12.91 7.81
N ASP A 482 36.86 12.30 7.50
CA ASP A 482 37.10 11.64 6.20
C ASP A 482 36.09 10.51 5.92
N ARG A 483 35.84 9.64 6.92
CA ARG A 483 34.83 8.57 6.80
C ARG A 483 33.42 9.13 6.58
N MET A 484 33.05 10.22 7.24
CA MET A 484 31.74 10.85 7.08
C MET A 484 31.59 11.52 5.71
N GLN A 485 32.66 12.10 5.15
CA GLN A 485 32.68 12.63 3.78
C GLN A 485 32.50 11.50 2.75
N HIS A 486 33.20 10.39 2.92
CA HIS A 486 33.02 9.23 2.06
C HIS A 486 31.62 8.61 2.19
N LEU A 487 31.07 8.51 3.40
CA LEU A 487 29.70 8.03 3.63
C LEU A 487 28.65 8.93 2.97
N ALA A 488 28.85 10.25 2.96
CA ALA A 488 27.97 11.20 2.29
C ALA A 488 27.86 10.92 0.79
N LEU A 489 29.00 10.78 0.12
CA LEU A 489 29.08 10.46 -1.31
C LEU A 489 28.44 9.11 -1.62
N VAL A 490 28.68 8.10 -0.78
CA VAL A 490 28.08 6.77 -0.92
C VAL A 490 26.56 6.79 -0.71
N LEU A 491 26.05 7.57 0.24
CA LEU A 491 24.62 7.64 0.52
C LEU A 491 23.85 8.33 -0.63
N GLU A 492 24.44 9.33 -1.27
CA GLU A 492 23.85 10.02 -2.43
C GLU A 492 23.88 9.16 -3.71
N GLU A 493 24.94 8.38 -3.96
CA GLU A 493 25.08 7.57 -5.18
C GLU A 493 24.45 6.17 -5.11
N LYS A 494 24.36 5.55 -3.91
CA LYS A 494 24.24 4.09 -3.82
C LYS A 494 22.85 3.57 -3.44
N TYR A 495 22.07 4.32 -2.66
CA TYR A 495 20.76 3.85 -2.21
C TYR A 495 19.66 4.26 -3.18
N LYS A 496 19.32 3.36 -4.11
CA LYS A 496 18.10 3.52 -4.90
C LYS A 496 16.87 3.52 -3.97
N TRP A 497 15.81 4.22 -4.37
CA TRP A 497 14.54 4.32 -3.63
C TRP A 497 14.04 2.98 -3.05
N LYS A 498 14.17 1.88 -3.81
CA LYS A 498 13.80 0.53 -3.39
C LYS A 498 14.54 0.06 -2.13
N GLU A 499 15.86 0.23 -2.08
CA GLU A 499 16.71 -0.22 -0.97
C GLU A 499 16.54 0.66 0.27
N TRP A 500 16.42 1.98 0.08
CA TRP A 500 16.12 2.90 1.18
C TRP A 500 14.79 2.60 1.84
N LYS A 501 13.72 2.44 1.04
CA LYS A 501 12.38 2.11 1.54
C LYS A 501 12.40 0.86 2.41
N TYR A 502 13.10 -0.18 1.93
CA TYR A 502 13.30 -1.41 2.68
C TYR A 502 14.02 -1.18 4.01
N MET A 503 15.17 -0.51 3.98
CA MET A 503 15.98 -0.28 5.18
C MET A 503 15.25 0.58 6.22
N PHE A 504 14.50 1.58 5.77
CA PHE A 504 13.66 2.41 6.63
C PHE A 504 12.60 1.56 7.33
N LYS A 505 11.79 0.80 6.59
CA LYS A 505 10.75 -0.07 7.17
C LYS A 505 11.35 -1.12 8.11
N LEU A 506 12.44 -1.77 7.72
CA LEU A 506 13.12 -2.79 8.55
C LEU A 506 13.66 -2.19 9.85
N SER A 507 14.30 -1.02 9.79
CA SER A 507 14.86 -0.37 10.98
C SER A 507 13.76 0.16 11.91
N SER A 508 12.73 0.81 11.36
CA SER A 508 11.62 1.33 12.14
C SER A 508 10.88 0.22 12.88
N SER A 509 10.57 -0.90 12.21
CA SER A 509 9.91 -2.06 12.83
C SER A 509 10.76 -2.72 13.91
N LYS A 510 12.09 -2.82 13.73
CA LYS A 510 12.96 -3.37 14.79
C LYS A 510 12.98 -2.50 16.04
N ILE A 511 13.00 -1.18 15.86
CA ILE A 511 13.01 -0.21 16.96
C ILE A 511 11.65 -0.23 17.68
N ALA A 512 10.55 -0.18 16.95
CA ALA A 512 9.19 -0.22 17.48
C ALA A 512 8.91 -1.52 18.24
N TRP A 513 9.32 -2.68 17.70
CA TRP A 513 9.30 -3.95 18.43
C TRP A 513 10.05 -3.86 19.78
N GLY A 514 11.25 -3.25 19.79
CA GLY A 514 12.02 -3.04 21.01
C GLY A 514 11.26 -2.19 22.05
N VAL A 515 10.65 -1.09 21.61
CA VAL A 515 9.81 -0.23 22.47
C VAL A 515 8.60 -0.98 23.01
N HIS A 516 7.89 -1.72 22.16
CA HIS A 516 6.75 -2.54 22.57
C HIS A 516 7.14 -3.52 23.68
N LYS A 517 8.31 -4.17 23.56
CA LYS A 517 8.80 -5.05 24.61
C LYS A 517 9.18 -4.31 25.90
N LEU A 518 9.82 -3.16 25.80
CA LEU A 518 10.10 -2.32 26.97
C LEU A 518 8.81 -1.93 27.71
N ARG A 519 7.72 -1.66 27.00
CA ARG A 519 6.40 -1.40 27.60
C ARG A 519 5.84 -2.62 28.34
N SER A 520 6.02 -3.83 27.82
CA SER A 520 5.57 -5.06 28.49
C SER A 520 6.29 -5.32 29.82
N TYR A 521 7.51 -4.80 29.99
CA TYR A 521 8.32 -4.93 31.21
C TYR A 521 8.38 -3.64 32.05
N ARG A 522 7.50 -2.69 31.76
CA ARG A 522 7.53 -1.36 32.34
C ARG A 522 7.48 -1.36 33.87
N SER A 523 6.69 -2.23 34.48
CA SER A 523 6.60 -2.35 35.95
C SER A 523 7.94 -2.70 36.60
N THR A 524 8.76 -3.49 35.92
CA THR A 524 10.08 -3.91 36.39
C THR A 524 11.16 -2.87 36.07
N LEU A 525 11.00 -2.11 34.97
CA LEU A 525 11.96 -1.12 34.47
C LEU A 525 11.72 0.31 34.99
N ASP A 526 10.64 0.57 35.71
CA ASP A 526 10.21 1.91 36.14
C ASP A 526 11.33 2.70 36.86
N LYS A 527 12.06 2.05 37.77
CA LYS A 527 13.18 2.67 38.50
C LYS A 527 14.30 3.13 37.55
N SER A 528 14.73 2.24 36.64
CA SER A 528 15.80 2.52 35.68
C SER A 528 15.40 3.57 34.63
N ILE A 529 14.14 3.57 34.19
CA ILE A 529 13.59 4.58 33.26
C ILE A 529 13.59 5.96 33.94
N LYS A 530 13.15 6.05 35.21
CA LYS A 530 13.17 7.31 35.97
C LYS A 530 14.60 7.84 36.15
N GLN A 531 15.55 6.99 36.52
CA GLN A 531 16.97 7.36 36.61
C GLN A 531 17.51 7.90 35.27
N MET A 532 17.17 7.28 34.15
CA MET A 532 17.58 7.76 32.81
C MET A 532 16.99 9.15 32.50
N VAL A 533 15.73 9.38 32.85
CA VAL A 533 15.04 10.66 32.64
C VAL A 533 15.66 11.76 33.50
N ASP A 534 15.99 11.45 34.76
CA ASP A 534 16.65 12.36 35.68
C ASP A 534 18.10 12.66 35.24
N LEU A 535 18.80 11.67 34.67
CA LEU A 535 20.16 11.85 34.12
C LEU A 535 20.17 12.82 32.93
N VAL A 536 19.20 12.69 32.01
CA VAL A 536 19.10 13.57 30.83
C VAL A 536 18.60 14.96 31.22
N ASN A 537 17.70 15.07 32.20
CA ASN A 537 17.18 16.32 32.75
C ASN A 537 16.71 17.33 31.66
N LYS A 538 15.91 16.86 30.71
CA LYS A 538 15.28 17.67 29.65
C LYS A 538 13.79 17.36 29.56
N GLY A 539 12.96 18.41 29.54
CA GLY A 539 11.50 18.30 29.41
C GLY A 539 11.09 17.54 28.15
N ASP A 540 11.69 17.86 27.01
CA ASP A 540 11.39 17.21 25.73
C ASP A 540 11.70 15.71 25.72
N PHE A 541 12.81 15.30 26.36
CA PHE A 541 13.15 13.88 26.52
C PHE A 541 12.10 13.16 27.37
N LYS A 542 11.74 13.75 28.52
CA LYS A 542 10.70 13.21 29.41
C LYS A 542 9.35 13.08 28.70
N ALA A 543 8.94 14.10 27.93
CA ALA A 543 7.72 14.08 27.15
C ALA A 543 7.74 12.96 26.10
N THR A 544 8.86 12.80 25.39
CA THR A 544 9.04 11.74 24.38
C THR A 544 8.96 10.34 24.99
N VAL A 545 9.62 10.11 26.14
CA VAL A 545 9.56 8.83 26.87
C VAL A 545 8.14 8.55 27.39
N ALA A 546 7.40 9.58 27.79
CA ALA A 546 5.99 9.44 28.15
C ALA A 546 5.12 9.09 26.93
N SER A 547 5.30 9.76 25.78
CA SER A 547 4.59 9.42 24.52
C SER A 547 4.88 8.01 24.03
N LEU A 548 6.08 7.47 24.30
CA LEU A 548 6.43 6.07 24.04
C LEU A 548 5.69 5.07 24.96
N GLY A 549 5.00 5.55 25.99
CA GLY A 549 4.26 4.74 26.96
C GLY A 549 5.12 4.13 28.07
N LEU A 550 6.32 4.69 28.31
CA LEU A 550 7.31 4.17 29.26
C LEU A 550 7.26 4.87 30.64
N LEU A 551 6.56 6.00 30.77
CA LEU A 551 6.37 6.77 32.01
C LEU A 551 4.89 7.04 32.30
N ASP A 552 4.50 7.07 33.58
CA ASP A 552 3.14 7.44 34.00
C ASP A 552 3.08 8.95 34.20
N THR A 553 2.30 9.64 33.38
CA THR A 553 1.89 11.01 33.66
C THR A 553 0.62 10.95 34.50
N LYS A 554 0.73 11.16 35.81
CA LYS A 554 -0.46 11.34 36.67
C LYS A 554 -1.19 12.62 36.22
N GLY A 555 -2.38 12.44 35.62
CA GLY A 555 -3.31 13.51 35.23
C GLY A 555 -3.50 13.67 33.73
N ASP A 556 -4.30 12.81 33.11
CA ASP A 556 -5.55 13.18 32.41
C ASP A 556 -6.08 12.00 31.58
N THR A 557 -7.34 11.65 31.89
CA THR A 557 -8.33 10.91 31.10
C THR A 557 -7.88 9.74 30.21
N SER A 558 -8.20 8.53 30.70
CA SER A 558 -8.76 7.42 29.89
C SER A 558 -8.27 7.30 28.44
N THR A 559 -7.04 6.84 28.23
CA THR A 559 -6.77 5.99 27.06
C THR A 559 -7.03 4.55 27.47
N SER A 560 -8.32 4.22 27.56
CA SER A 560 -8.79 2.83 27.62
C SER A 560 -8.23 2.06 26.43
N ASP A 561 -7.64 0.89 26.69
CA ASP A 561 -7.66 -0.29 25.85
C ASP A 561 -7.86 -0.07 24.34
N LEU A 562 -6.78 0.34 23.67
CA LEU A 562 -6.62 0.14 22.22
C LEU A 562 -5.95 -1.22 21.95
N ASP A 563 -6.48 -2.26 22.58
CA ASP A 563 -6.34 -3.66 22.13
C ASP A 563 -7.54 -4.08 21.26
N THR A 564 -8.29 -3.10 20.75
CA THR A 564 -9.49 -3.30 19.95
C THR A 564 -9.16 -3.29 18.45
N LYS A 565 -9.21 -4.49 17.86
CA LYS A 565 -9.52 -4.81 16.44
C LYS A 565 -9.09 -3.75 15.41
N TYR A 566 -8.00 -4.06 14.71
CA TYR A 566 -7.55 -3.51 13.43
C TYR A 566 -8.69 -2.97 12.54
N ALA A 567 -9.01 -1.68 12.68
CA ALA A 567 -9.77 -0.94 11.69
C ALA A 567 -8.75 -0.25 10.78
N ARG A 568 -8.64 -0.73 9.53
CA ARG A 568 -7.82 -0.11 8.48
C ARG A 568 -8.32 1.31 8.25
N LEU A 569 -7.45 2.30 8.38
CA LEU A 569 -7.73 3.67 7.97
C LEU A 569 -7.43 3.82 6.47
N SER A 570 -8.24 4.63 5.78
CA SER A 570 -8.11 4.96 4.35
C SER A 570 -7.25 6.21 4.14
N SER A 571 -6.55 6.34 3.00
CA SER A 571 -5.59 7.46 2.76
C SER A 571 -6.35 8.75 2.69
N VAL A 572 -5.71 9.88 2.94
CA VAL A 572 -6.23 11.17 2.44
C VAL A 572 -6.56 11.05 0.95
N GLU A 573 -5.68 10.45 0.15
CA GLU A 573 -5.94 10.14 -1.27
C GLU A 573 -7.10 9.14 -1.49
N SER A 574 -7.16 8.03 -0.75
CA SER A 574 -8.31 7.09 -0.83
C SER A 574 -9.62 7.69 -0.33
N LEU A 575 -9.59 8.66 0.59
CA LEU A 575 -10.76 9.43 1.00
C LEU A 575 -11.21 10.38 -0.12
N CYS A 576 -10.34 10.67 -1.10
CA CYS A 576 -10.65 11.50 -2.27
C CYS A 576 -11.02 10.70 -3.53
N ILE A 577 -10.88 9.38 -3.51
CA ILE A 577 -11.29 8.51 -4.62
C ILE A 577 -12.72 8.04 -4.40
N PRO A 578 -13.62 8.17 -5.38
CA PRO A 578 -14.98 7.64 -5.28
C PRO A 578 -14.98 6.12 -5.05
N PRO A 579 -15.93 5.57 -4.28
CA PRO A 579 -16.01 4.14 -4.07
C PRO A 579 -16.30 3.41 -5.40
N PRO A 580 -15.84 2.15 -5.53
CA PRO A 580 -16.24 1.29 -6.63
C PRO A 580 -17.76 1.14 -6.71
N SER A 581 -18.27 0.96 -7.92
CA SER A 581 -19.70 0.89 -8.23
C SER A 581 -20.47 -0.07 -7.31
N ARG A 582 -19.96 -1.27 -7.05
CA ARG A 582 -20.63 -2.27 -6.18
C ARG A 582 -20.76 -1.83 -4.71
N ARG A 583 -19.89 -0.94 -4.26
CA ARG A 583 -19.83 -0.44 -2.87
C ARG A 583 -20.39 0.98 -2.72
N SER A 584 -20.78 1.61 -3.83
CA SER A 584 -21.30 2.97 -3.82
C SER A 584 -22.78 2.99 -3.43
N VAL A 585 -23.14 3.85 -2.48
CA VAL A 585 -24.54 4.03 -2.07
C VAL A 585 -25.30 4.80 -3.14
N LEU A 586 -24.65 5.75 -3.81
CA LEU A 586 -25.17 6.46 -4.98
C LEU A 586 -25.52 5.47 -6.11
N ALA A 587 -24.62 4.55 -6.45
CA ALA A 587 -24.88 3.55 -7.49
C ALA A 587 -26.08 2.66 -7.17
N GLN A 588 -26.14 2.15 -5.94
CA GLN A 588 -27.26 1.31 -5.47
C GLN A 588 -28.59 2.06 -5.53
N ARG A 589 -28.62 3.29 -5.02
CA ARG A 589 -29.84 4.12 -5.00
C ARG A 589 -30.23 4.61 -6.39
N ALA A 590 -29.27 4.90 -7.27
CA ALA A 590 -29.54 5.25 -8.66
C ALA A 590 -30.21 4.07 -9.39
N LEU A 591 -29.74 2.84 -9.18
CA LEU A 591 -30.40 1.65 -9.73
C LEU A 591 -31.83 1.50 -9.21
N GLU A 592 -32.03 1.67 -7.90
CA GLU A 592 -33.37 1.64 -7.30
C GLU A 592 -34.28 2.74 -7.87
N LEU A 593 -33.75 3.93 -8.10
CA LEU A 593 -34.47 5.05 -8.70
C LEU A 593 -34.96 4.69 -10.11
N PHE A 594 -34.09 4.08 -10.93
CA PHE A 594 -34.46 3.58 -12.25
C PHE A 594 -35.54 2.51 -12.18
N LYS A 595 -35.36 1.49 -11.33
CA LYS A 595 -36.32 0.37 -11.19
C LYS A 595 -37.69 0.81 -10.68
N LYS A 596 -37.75 1.85 -9.83
CA LYS A 596 -39.01 2.41 -9.31
C LYS A 596 -39.66 3.42 -10.26
N GLN A 597 -38.96 3.88 -11.30
CA GLN A 597 -39.43 4.87 -12.29
C GLN A 597 -40.04 6.14 -11.65
N GLN A 598 -39.44 6.63 -10.57
CA GLN A 598 -39.97 7.80 -9.83
C GLN A 598 -39.36 9.11 -10.32
N ASN A 599 -40.19 10.11 -10.60
CA ASN A 599 -39.76 11.44 -11.04
C ASN A 599 -38.90 11.43 -12.33
N THR A 600 -39.24 10.54 -13.27
CA THR A 600 -38.63 10.49 -14.59
C THR A 600 -39.00 11.73 -15.41
N ASP A 601 -38.06 12.23 -16.20
CA ASP A 601 -38.19 13.45 -17.00
C ASP A 601 -37.99 13.18 -18.50
N MET A 602 -37.80 11.91 -18.88
CA MET A 602 -37.73 11.45 -20.27
C MET A 602 -38.17 10.00 -20.44
N VAL A 603 -38.41 9.58 -21.68
CA VAL A 603 -38.83 8.22 -22.05
C VAL A 603 -38.06 7.72 -23.27
N PHE A 604 -37.60 6.47 -23.23
CA PHE A 604 -37.17 5.74 -24.42
C PHE A 604 -38.35 5.00 -25.05
N GLU A 605 -38.46 5.05 -26.37
CA GLU A 605 -39.40 4.21 -27.13
C GLU A 605 -38.63 3.20 -27.96
N ILE A 606 -38.78 1.91 -27.66
CA ILE A 606 -38.16 0.82 -28.38
C ILE A 606 -39.18 0.22 -29.32
N ILE A 607 -38.90 0.28 -30.61
CA ILE A 607 -39.78 -0.21 -31.67
C ILE A 607 -39.21 -1.53 -32.19
N LEU A 608 -39.98 -2.61 -32.04
CA LEU A 608 -39.69 -3.91 -32.62
C LEU A 608 -40.59 -4.14 -33.83
N VAL A 609 -39.97 -4.40 -34.99
CA VAL A 609 -40.69 -4.83 -36.19
C VAL A 609 -40.58 -6.35 -36.26
N ARG A 610 -41.71 -7.06 -36.22
CA ARG A 610 -41.73 -8.51 -36.44
C ARG A 610 -41.72 -8.76 -37.95
N ASP A 611 -40.62 -9.28 -38.47
CA ASP A 611 -40.61 -9.83 -39.83
C ASP A 611 -41.47 -11.10 -39.86
N MET A 612 -42.65 -11.00 -40.48
CA MET A 612 -43.39 -12.18 -40.92
C MET A 612 -42.56 -12.84 -42.03
N GLY A 613 -42.03 -14.03 -41.72
CA GLY A 613 -41.08 -14.75 -42.55
C GLY A 613 -41.48 -14.85 -44.03
N ASP A 614 -40.46 -14.92 -44.87
CA ASP A 614 -40.52 -15.03 -46.33
C ASP A 614 -41.80 -15.69 -46.83
N ILE A 615 -42.59 -14.94 -47.59
CA ILE A 615 -43.70 -15.48 -48.37
C ILE A 615 -43.11 -16.51 -49.33
N VAL A 616 -43.31 -17.79 -49.03
CA VAL A 616 -43.06 -18.89 -49.97
C VAL A 616 -44.07 -18.73 -51.09
N ILE A 617 -43.65 -18.14 -52.21
CA ILE A 617 -44.44 -18.14 -53.44
C ILE A 617 -44.32 -19.55 -54.02
N ASP A 618 -45.29 -20.41 -53.73
CA ASP A 618 -45.44 -21.69 -54.41
C ASP A 618 -45.86 -21.43 -55.87
N HIS A 619 -44.93 -21.65 -56.80
CA HIS A 619 -45.17 -21.52 -58.23
C HIS A 619 -45.90 -22.73 -58.86
N THR A 620 -46.44 -23.67 -58.07
CA THR A 620 -47.02 -24.90 -58.63
C THR A 620 -48.51 -24.86 -58.97
N GLN A 621 -49.26 -23.78 -58.67
CA GLN A 621 -50.67 -23.69 -59.11
C GLN A 621 -51.03 -22.30 -59.65
N GLY A 622 -51.39 -22.25 -60.94
CA GLY A 622 -51.86 -21.05 -61.64
C GLY A 622 -53.26 -20.63 -61.19
N GLY A 623 -53.33 -19.77 -60.17
CA GLY A 623 -54.53 -19.04 -59.76
C GLY A 623 -54.33 -17.53 -59.84
N ASP A 624 -55.42 -16.81 -60.11
CA ASP A 624 -55.50 -15.35 -60.34
C ASP A 624 -54.86 -14.48 -59.23
N PRO A 625 -54.46 -13.22 -59.53
CA PRO A 625 -53.79 -12.36 -58.57
C PRO A 625 -54.72 -11.97 -57.42
N ILE A 626 -54.31 -12.28 -56.19
CA ILE A 626 -54.95 -11.77 -54.97
C ILE A 626 -54.49 -10.33 -54.77
N GLU A 627 -55.44 -9.39 -54.66
CA GLU A 627 -55.17 -8.00 -54.27
C GLU A 627 -54.51 -7.97 -52.89
N ARG A 628 -53.38 -7.25 -52.77
CA ARG A 628 -52.70 -7.01 -51.49
C ARG A 628 -53.61 -6.15 -50.60
N GLN A 629 -54.09 -6.70 -49.50
CA GLN A 629 -54.48 -5.89 -48.35
C GLN A 629 -53.19 -5.35 -47.72
N GLU A 630 -53.13 -4.03 -47.56
CA GLU A 630 -52.13 -3.34 -46.74
C GLU A 630 -52.36 -3.73 -45.28
N ASP A 631 -51.92 -4.93 -44.89
CA ASP A 631 -52.02 -5.40 -43.51
C ASP A 631 -50.91 -4.76 -42.66
N ASP A 632 -51.39 -4.03 -41.65
CA ASP A 632 -50.73 -3.48 -40.47
C ASP A 632 -49.57 -4.38 -40.00
N HIS A 633 -48.33 -3.93 -40.14
CA HIS A 633 -47.21 -4.57 -39.47
C HIS A 633 -47.47 -4.46 -37.96
N ASP A 634 -47.56 -5.59 -37.26
CA ASP A 634 -47.64 -5.66 -35.78
C ASP A 634 -46.38 -5.02 -35.16
N MET A 635 -46.39 -3.69 -35.03
CA MET A 635 -45.33 -2.90 -34.40
C MET A 635 -45.48 -2.96 -32.88
N GLU A 636 -44.49 -3.55 -32.20
CA GLU A 636 -44.48 -3.63 -30.75
C GLU A 636 -43.64 -2.48 -30.17
N ILE A 637 -44.28 -1.54 -29.46
CA ILE A 637 -43.65 -0.37 -28.85
C ILE A 637 -43.49 -0.58 -27.35
N HIS A 638 -42.24 -0.55 -26.86
CA HIS A 638 -41.92 -0.61 -25.45
C HIS A 638 -41.42 0.74 -24.95
N GLN A 639 -41.98 1.23 -23.83
CA GLN A 639 -41.56 2.50 -23.22
C GLN A 639 -40.76 2.27 -21.95
N ILE A 640 -39.59 2.91 -21.85
CA ILE A 640 -38.73 2.87 -20.67
C ILE A 640 -38.50 4.29 -20.16
N PRO A 641 -39.17 4.70 -19.06
CA PRO A 641 -38.93 5.99 -18.41
C PRO A 641 -37.52 6.10 -17.81
N ALA A 642 -36.90 7.29 -17.90
CA ALA A 642 -35.55 7.53 -17.40
C ALA A 642 -35.34 8.99 -16.94
N HIS A 643 -34.11 9.31 -16.51
CA HIS A 643 -33.71 10.59 -15.95
C HIS A 643 -32.58 11.21 -16.80
N CYS A 644 -32.85 12.36 -17.42
CA CYS A 644 -31.94 13.07 -18.32
C CYS A 644 -30.58 13.31 -17.66
N VAL A 645 -30.58 13.79 -16.41
CA VAL A 645 -29.35 14.12 -15.68
C VAL A 645 -28.46 12.91 -15.44
N VAL A 646 -29.04 11.73 -15.16
CA VAL A 646 -28.26 10.51 -14.93
C VAL A 646 -27.65 10.05 -16.24
N LEU A 647 -28.43 9.99 -17.32
CA LEU A 647 -27.94 9.52 -18.62
C LEU A 647 -26.87 10.45 -19.19
N ALA A 648 -27.09 11.76 -19.18
CA ALA A 648 -26.12 12.73 -19.65
C ALA A 648 -24.83 12.72 -18.81
N ALA A 649 -24.91 12.47 -17.50
CA ALA A 649 -23.73 12.37 -16.65
C ALA A 649 -22.92 11.07 -16.85
N ARG A 650 -23.54 10.03 -17.43
CA ARG A 650 -22.96 8.67 -17.50
C ARG A 650 -22.71 8.19 -18.93
N CYS A 651 -23.21 8.90 -19.93
CA CYS A 651 -23.02 8.59 -21.35
C CYS A 651 -22.91 9.88 -22.17
N ASN A 652 -21.74 10.09 -22.79
CA ASN A 652 -21.44 11.28 -23.61
C ASN A 652 -22.35 11.38 -24.85
N TRP A 653 -22.74 10.25 -25.43
CA TRP A 653 -23.69 10.23 -26.54
C TRP A 653 -25.04 10.80 -26.10
N PHE A 654 -25.61 10.32 -24.97
CA PHE A 654 -26.86 10.85 -24.44
C PHE A 654 -26.74 12.29 -23.99
N SER A 655 -25.60 12.70 -23.42
CA SER A 655 -25.33 14.10 -23.10
C SER A 655 -25.49 14.99 -24.34
N ARG A 656 -24.82 14.63 -25.44
CA ARG A 656 -24.93 15.35 -26.72
C ARG A 656 -26.37 15.37 -27.23
N ALA A 657 -27.05 14.21 -27.26
CA ALA A 657 -28.42 14.12 -27.75
C ALA A 657 -29.38 15.02 -26.95
N LEU A 658 -29.34 14.94 -25.62
CA LEU A 658 -30.26 15.64 -24.72
C LEU A 658 -29.95 17.13 -24.53
N LEU A 659 -28.74 17.59 -24.90
CA LEU A 659 -28.31 18.99 -24.83
C LEU A 659 -28.20 19.67 -26.21
N SER A 660 -28.45 18.95 -27.30
CA SER A 660 -28.28 19.43 -28.67
C SER A 660 -29.25 20.53 -29.12
N GLY A 661 -30.42 20.65 -28.47
CA GLY A 661 -31.54 21.46 -28.99
C GLY A 661 -32.34 20.78 -30.10
N MET A 662 -32.05 19.51 -30.44
CA MET A 662 -32.80 18.71 -31.41
C MET A 662 -34.06 18.09 -30.81
N ARG A 663 -34.84 17.35 -31.60
CA ARG A 663 -36.14 16.77 -31.19
C ARG A 663 -36.04 15.98 -29.88
N GLU A 664 -34.99 15.17 -29.74
CA GLU A 664 -34.71 14.36 -28.56
C GLU A 664 -34.59 15.20 -27.29
N SER A 665 -33.99 16.39 -27.41
CA SER A 665 -33.81 17.31 -26.29
C SER A 665 -35.09 18.10 -25.94
N ILE A 666 -35.98 18.32 -26.92
CA ILE A 666 -37.22 19.09 -26.77
C ILE A 666 -38.34 18.18 -26.25
N ASP A 667 -38.53 17.04 -26.93
CA ASP A 667 -39.58 16.08 -26.64
C ASP A 667 -39.23 15.18 -25.44
N LYS A 668 -37.97 15.23 -24.98
CA LYS A 668 -37.42 14.36 -23.92
C LYS A 668 -37.73 12.89 -24.20
N LYS A 669 -37.57 12.52 -25.47
CA LYS A 669 -37.92 11.21 -25.98
C LYS A 669 -36.88 10.76 -27.00
N ILE A 670 -36.37 9.55 -26.85
CA ILE A 670 -35.41 8.95 -27.77
C ILE A 670 -36.00 7.64 -28.29
N THR A 671 -36.10 7.50 -29.61
CA THR A 671 -36.63 6.30 -30.26
C THR A 671 -35.48 5.37 -30.66
N ILE A 672 -35.58 4.11 -30.26
CA ILE A 672 -34.62 3.04 -30.51
C ILE A 672 -35.29 2.00 -31.40
N HIS A 673 -34.60 1.56 -32.43
CA HIS A 673 -35.06 0.52 -33.35
C HIS A 673 -34.22 -0.76 -33.18
N ASP A 674 -34.83 -1.90 -33.48
CA ASP A 674 -34.17 -3.20 -33.64
C ASP A 674 -33.27 -3.57 -32.45
N THR A 675 -33.78 -3.36 -31.24
CA THR A 675 -33.06 -3.68 -30.00
C THR A 675 -33.99 -4.38 -29.03
N ASN A 676 -33.54 -5.50 -28.47
CA ASN A 676 -34.31 -6.20 -27.44
C ASN A 676 -34.53 -5.29 -26.20
N PRO A 677 -35.80 -5.04 -25.78
CA PRO A 677 -36.11 -4.18 -24.64
C PRO A 677 -35.43 -4.61 -23.34
N GLU A 678 -35.27 -5.91 -23.10
CA GLU A 678 -34.60 -6.43 -21.90
C GLU A 678 -33.11 -6.09 -21.90
N ILE A 679 -32.46 -6.22 -23.06
CA ILE A 679 -31.04 -5.90 -23.23
C ILE A 679 -30.79 -4.40 -23.14
N PHE A 680 -31.67 -3.59 -23.72
CA PHE A 680 -31.61 -2.15 -23.56
C PHE A 680 -31.85 -1.72 -22.10
N SER A 681 -32.76 -2.39 -21.39
CA SER A 681 -32.95 -2.17 -19.95
C SER A 681 -31.68 -2.50 -19.17
N MET A 682 -30.99 -3.60 -19.47
CA MET A 682 -29.69 -3.94 -18.85
C MET A 682 -28.62 -2.88 -19.14
N PHE A 683 -28.55 -2.39 -20.37
CA PHE A 683 -27.66 -1.28 -20.74
C PHE A 683 -27.94 -0.02 -19.91
N LEU A 684 -29.22 0.34 -19.72
CA LEU A 684 -29.60 1.45 -18.85
C LEU A 684 -29.23 1.15 -17.39
N GLU A 685 -29.50 -0.05 -16.86
CA GLU A 685 -29.11 -0.43 -15.50
C GLU A 685 -27.60 -0.19 -15.27
N PHE A 686 -26.75 -0.53 -16.24
CA PHE A 686 -25.31 -0.21 -16.17
C PHE A 686 -25.04 1.29 -16.08
N LEU A 687 -25.70 2.14 -16.85
CA LEU A 687 -25.50 3.59 -16.73
C LEU A 687 -25.88 4.10 -15.33
N TYR A 688 -26.94 3.54 -14.73
CA TYR A 688 -27.38 3.92 -13.39
C TYR A 688 -26.50 3.38 -12.27
N CYS A 689 -25.84 2.23 -12.40
CA CYS A 689 -25.09 1.66 -11.26
C CYS A 689 -23.62 1.33 -11.52
N GLY A 690 -23.15 1.41 -12.76
CA GLY A 690 -21.77 1.16 -13.15
C GLY A 690 -21.35 -0.32 -13.13
N HIS A 691 -22.27 -1.26 -12.92
CA HIS A 691 -21.96 -2.69 -12.92
C HIS A 691 -23.09 -3.56 -13.52
N ILE A 692 -22.75 -4.73 -14.04
CA ILE A 692 -23.69 -5.78 -14.46
C ILE A 692 -23.23 -7.13 -13.90
N GLN A 693 -24.17 -8.04 -13.63
CA GLN A 693 -23.87 -9.45 -13.31
C GLN A 693 -23.75 -10.24 -14.61
N LEU A 694 -22.54 -10.71 -14.93
CA LEU A 694 -22.25 -11.37 -16.21
C LEU A 694 -22.56 -12.88 -16.20
N ASN A 695 -22.45 -13.52 -15.04
CA ASN A 695 -22.44 -14.99 -14.91
C ASN A 695 -23.73 -15.70 -15.38
N SER A 696 -24.79 -14.94 -15.66
CA SER A 696 -26.08 -15.44 -16.12
C SER A 696 -26.41 -15.07 -17.56
N LEU A 697 -25.53 -14.34 -18.25
CA LEU A 697 -25.79 -13.85 -19.60
C LEU A 697 -25.27 -14.84 -20.65
N SER A 698 -26.04 -15.03 -21.72
CA SER A 698 -25.57 -15.81 -22.87
C SER A 698 -24.58 -15.01 -23.73
N THR A 699 -23.83 -15.71 -24.58
CA THR A 699 -22.93 -15.10 -25.58
C THR A 699 -23.67 -14.07 -26.45
N ASP A 700 -24.91 -14.37 -26.86
CA ASP A 700 -25.73 -13.46 -27.67
C ASP A 700 -26.08 -12.18 -26.89
N GLN A 701 -26.53 -12.32 -25.65
CA GLN A 701 -26.87 -11.18 -24.80
C GLN A 701 -25.65 -10.28 -24.52
N LEU A 702 -24.48 -10.89 -24.30
CA LEU A 702 -23.22 -10.16 -24.13
C LEU A 702 -22.81 -9.42 -25.40
N THR A 703 -23.03 -10.02 -26.57
CA THR A 703 -22.72 -9.44 -27.88
C THR A 703 -23.67 -8.29 -28.22
N GLU A 704 -24.96 -8.42 -27.92
CA GLU A 704 -25.93 -7.34 -28.05
C GLU A 704 -25.59 -6.17 -27.10
N LEU A 705 -25.23 -6.45 -25.85
CA LEU A 705 -24.76 -5.41 -24.91
C LEU A 705 -23.48 -4.73 -25.39
N LEU A 706 -22.52 -5.49 -25.94
CA LEU A 706 -21.30 -4.94 -26.55
C LEU A 706 -21.63 -4.03 -27.74
N THR A 707 -22.62 -4.42 -28.55
CA THR A 707 -23.13 -3.59 -29.66
C THR A 707 -23.72 -2.28 -29.16
N LEU A 708 -24.49 -2.29 -28.07
CA LEU A 708 -25.02 -1.07 -27.45
C LEU A 708 -23.90 -0.22 -26.84
N ALA A 709 -22.92 -0.84 -26.20
CA ALA A 709 -21.77 -0.16 -25.63
C ALA A 709 -20.97 0.60 -26.70
N ASP A 710 -20.72 -0.02 -27.85
CA ASP A 710 -20.08 0.63 -28.99
C ASP A 710 -20.96 1.75 -29.58
N ARG A 711 -22.24 1.45 -29.88
CA ARG A 711 -23.20 2.41 -30.46
C ARG A 711 -23.34 3.69 -29.65
N TYR A 712 -23.34 3.59 -28.32
CA TYR A 712 -23.50 4.73 -27.41
C TYR A 712 -22.19 5.17 -26.74
N GLU A 713 -21.04 4.70 -27.22
CA GLU A 713 -19.71 5.10 -26.79
C GLU A 713 -19.45 4.89 -25.28
N VAL A 714 -19.94 3.79 -24.72
CA VAL A 714 -19.77 3.38 -23.31
C VAL A 714 -18.66 2.34 -23.20
N ALA A 715 -17.41 2.79 -23.36
CA ALA A 715 -16.23 1.92 -23.38
C ALA A 715 -16.05 1.06 -22.11
N ASP A 716 -16.50 1.54 -20.95
CA ASP A 716 -16.47 0.79 -19.70
C ASP A 716 -17.35 -0.47 -19.76
N LEU A 717 -18.54 -0.36 -20.37
CA LEU A 717 -19.41 -1.50 -20.58
C LEU A 717 -18.83 -2.44 -21.63
N GLY A 718 -18.25 -1.91 -22.71
CA GLY A 718 -17.59 -2.71 -23.75
C GLY A 718 -16.53 -3.65 -23.15
N ARG A 719 -15.64 -3.11 -22.32
CA ARG A 719 -14.61 -3.89 -21.61
C ARG A 719 -15.22 -4.95 -20.67
N VAL A 720 -16.33 -4.64 -20.02
CA VAL A 720 -17.04 -5.58 -19.13
C VAL A 720 -17.67 -6.72 -19.94
N CYS A 721 -18.27 -6.43 -21.10
CA CYS A 721 -18.84 -7.42 -22.00
C CYS A 721 -17.75 -8.31 -22.63
N GLU A 722 -16.66 -7.72 -23.13
CA GLU A 722 -15.49 -8.45 -23.63
C GLU A 722 -14.96 -9.43 -22.56
N HIS A 723 -14.84 -8.96 -21.32
CA HIS A 723 -14.41 -9.79 -20.21
C HIS A 723 -15.34 -10.98 -19.95
N GLY A 724 -16.66 -10.77 -20.04
CA GLY A 724 -17.65 -11.84 -19.99
C GLY A 724 -17.45 -12.84 -21.13
N LEU A 725 -17.31 -12.37 -22.37
CA LEU A 725 -17.12 -13.22 -23.55
C LEU A 725 -15.86 -14.10 -23.46
N LEU A 726 -14.79 -13.63 -22.82
CA LEU A 726 -13.58 -14.44 -22.56
C LEU A 726 -13.87 -15.73 -21.77
N GLN A 727 -14.95 -15.77 -20.97
CA GLN A 727 -15.35 -16.93 -20.18
C GLN A 727 -16.18 -17.94 -20.97
N HIS A 728 -16.70 -17.53 -22.13
CA HIS A 728 -17.52 -18.36 -23.01
C HIS A 728 -16.73 -19.00 -24.16
N VAL A 729 -15.40 -18.82 -24.23
CA VAL A 729 -14.57 -19.41 -25.30
C VAL A 729 -14.52 -20.93 -25.15
N ASP A 730 -15.16 -21.63 -26.09
CA ASP A 730 -15.16 -23.09 -26.22
C ASP A 730 -15.15 -23.52 -27.70
N THR A 731 -15.25 -24.82 -27.96
CA THR A 731 -15.21 -25.38 -29.32
C THR A 731 -16.35 -24.90 -30.22
N ASP A 732 -17.52 -24.60 -29.66
CA ASP A 732 -18.70 -24.24 -30.42
C ASP A 732 -18.76 -22.72 -30.69
N THR A 733 -18.19 -21.93 -29.78
CA THR A 733 -18.27 -20.45 -29.80
C THR A 733 -17.03 -19.78 -30.37
N ALA A 734 -15.85 -20.43 -30.37
CA ALA A 734 -14.57 -19.79 -30.70
C ALA A 734 -14.57 -19.04 -32.05
N LEU A 735 -15.08 -19.65 -33.12
CA LEU A 735 -15.09 -19.01 -34.45
C LEU A 735 -16.04 -17.79 -34.51
N CYS A 736 -17.17 -17.86 -33.81
CA CYS A 736 -18.10 -16.74 -33.69
C CYS A 736 -17.47 -15.59 -32.87
N LEU A 737 -16.86 -15.93 -31.73
CA LEU A 737 -16.17 -14.97 -30.86
C LEU A 737 -14.98 -14.31 -31.56
N LEU A 738 -14.30 -15.00 -32.48
CA LEU A 738 -13.25 -14.39 -33.31
C LEU A 738 -13.82 -13.29 -34.21
N SER A 739 -14.98 -13.54 -34.83
CA SER A 739 -15.67 -12.54 -35.67
C SER A 739 -16.11 -11.34 -34.84
N ILE A 740 -16.66 -11.59 -33.65
CA ILE A 740 -17.05 -10.53 -32.70
C ILE A 740 -15.82 -9.72 -32.27
N ALA A 741 -14.73 -10.38 -31.91
CA ALA A 741 -13.50 -9.71 -31.52
C ALA A 741 -12.93 -8.82 -32.64
N ASP A 742 -13.01 -9.27 -33.89
CA ASP A 742 -12.59 -8.49 -35.05
C ASP A 742 -13.52 -7.30 -35.33
N GLN A 743 -14.83 -7.53 -35.28
CA GLN A 743 -15.86 -6.50 -35.48
C GLN A 743 -15.71 -5.34 -34.50
N PHE A 744 -15.48 -5.63 -33.21
CA PHE A 744 -15.31 -4.63 -32.15
C PHE A 744 -13.85 -4.24 -31.91
N GLN A 745 -12.91 -4.74 -32.72
CA GLN A 745 -11.47 -4.48 -32.60
C GLN A 745 -10.89 -4.81 -31.20
N SER A 746 -11.47 -5.81 -30.54
CA SER A 746 -11.06 -6.28 -29.21
C SER A 746 -9.86 -7.21 -29.31
N THR A 747 -8.66 -6.68 -29.15
CA THR A 747 -7.40 -7.45 -29.23
C THR A 747 -7.32 -8.53 -28.16
N THR A 748 -7.78 -8.25 -26.92
CA THR A 748 -7.70 -9.21 -25.81
C THR A 748 -8.56 -10.46 -26.06
N LEU A 749 -9.80 -10.29 -26.53
CA LEU A 749 -10.65 -11.42 -26.93
C LEU A 749 -10.06 -12.15 -28.13
N LYS A 750 -9.57 -11.43 -29.14
CA LYS A 750 -8.98 -11.99 -30.34
C LYS A 750 -7.78 -12.89 -30.01
N ASP A 751 -6.85 -12.40 -29.20
CA ASP A 751 -5.66 -13.15 -28.76
C ASP A 751 -6.03 -14.42 -27.98
N LYS A 752 -7.02 -14.34 -27.08
CA LYS A 752 -7.47 -15.51 -26.32
C LYS A 752 -8.10 -16.57 -27.23
N VAL A 753 -8.95 -16.15 -28.16
CA VAL A 753 -9.60 -17.03 -29.13
C VAL A 753 -8.58 -17.67 -30.08
N LEU A 754 -7.63 -16.90 -30.62
CA LEU A 754 -6.57 -17.45 -31.49
C LEU A 754 -5.69 -18.45 -30.75
N ASN A 755 -5.33 -18.18 -29.50
CA ASN A 755 -4.60 -19.14 -28.65
C ASN A 755 -5.42 -20.42 -28.37
N PHE A 756 -6.74 -20.31 -28.24
CA PHE A 756 -7.61 -21.47 -28.10
C PHE A 756 -7.66 -22.29 -29.40
N LEU A 757 -7.85 -21.62 -30.54
CA LEU A 757 -7.88 -22.24 -31.87
C LEU A 757 -6.57 -22.94 -32.23
N ARG A 758 -5.43 -22.43 -31.77
CA ARG A 758 -4.12 -23.10 -31.92
C ARG A 758 -4.14 -24.53 -31.34
N ASN A 759 -4.82 -24.74 -30.22
CA ASN A 759 -4.93 -26.04 -29.57
C ASN A 759 -6.07 -26.92 -30.12
N HIS A 760 -6.91 -26.38 -31.01
CA HIS A 760 -8.09 -27.03 -31.58
C HIS A 760 -8.15 -26.86 -33.12
N PRO A 761 -7.15 -27.38 -33.86
CA PRO A 761 -7.05 -27.17 -35.31
C PRO A 761 -8.15 -27.88 -36.12
N ASP A 762 -8.92 -28.77 -35.50
CA ASP A 762 -10.06 -29.47 -36.08
C ASP A 762 -11.23 -28.53 -36.40
N LEU A 763 -11.34 -27.41 -35.70
CA LEU A 763 -12.40 -26.39 -35.90
C LEU A 763 -12.35 -25.73 -37.28
N LYS A 764 -11.21 -25.77 -37.98
CA LYS A 764 -11.09 -25.30 -39.37
C LYS A 764 -11.96 -26.08 -40.36
N ASN A 765 -12.34 -27.30 -40.01
CA ASN A 765 -13.16 -28.16 -40.85
C ASN A 765 -14.67 -27.92 -40.64
N GLY A 766 -15.05 -27.06 -39.68
CA GLY A 766 -16.44 -26.75 -39.38
C GLY A 766 -17.08 -25.81 -40.41
N GLU A 767 -18.40 -25.90 -40.57
CA GLU A 767 -19.16 -25.06 -41.52
C GLU A 767 -19.04 -23.56 -41.22
N VAL A 768 -18.92 -23.20 -39.93
CA VAL A 768 -18.76 -21.81 -39.47
C VAL A 768 -17.45 -21.19 -39.97
N PHE A 769 -16.38 -21.98 -40.13
CA PHE A 769 -15.09 -21.48 -40.62
C PHE A 769 -15.22 -20.93 -42.05
N VAL A 770 -16.01 -21.59 -42.91
CA VAL A 770 -16.21 -21.16 -44.30
C VAL A 770 -16.94 -19.82 -44.39
N GLN A 771 -17.76 -19.49 -43.38
CA GLN A 771 -18.51 -18.25 -43.31
C GLN A 771 -17.67 -17.07 -42.79
N LEU A 772 -16.46 -17.32 -42.28
CA LEU A 772 -15.58 -16.26 -41.78
C LEU A 772 -15.01 -15.39 -42.90
N PRO A 773 -14.80 -14.08 -42.63
CA PRO A 773 -14.05 -13.19 -43.50
C PRO A 773 -12.69 -13.79 -43.94
N PRO A 774 -12.25 -13.56 -45.20
CA PRO A 774 -11.00 -14.13 -45.72
C PRO A 774 -9.76 -13.83 -44.88
N HIS A 775 -9.68 -12.64 -44.27
CA HIS A 775 -8.54 -12.26 -43.44
C HIS A 775 -8.48 -13.04 -42.13
N LEU A 776 -9.62 -13.30 -41.49
CA LEU A 776 -9.68 -14.12 -40.28
C LEU A 776 -9.34 -15.58 -40.56
N ARG A 777 -9.74 -16.11 -41.71
CA ARG A 777 -9.35 -17.47 -42.12
C ARG A 777 -7.84 -17.60 -42.32
N ALA A 778 -7.22 -16.63 -43.01
CA ALA A 778 -5.78 -16.60 -43.18
C ALA A 778 -5.05 -16.50 -41.84
N GLU A 779 -5.54 -15.65 -40.92
CA GLU A 779 -4.97 -15.48 -39.58
C GLU A 779 -5.05 -16.77 -38.74
N ILE A 780 -6.14 -17.53 -38.84
CA ILE A 780 -6.24 -18.87 -38.22
C ILE A 780 -5.24 -19.85 -38.86
N GLU A 781 -5.14 -19.86 -40.18
CA GLU A 781 -4.23 -20.75 -40.91
C GLU A 781 -2.76 -20.49 -40.57
N ASP A 782 -2.37 -19.21 -40.47
CA ASP A 782 -1.02 -18.80 -40.07
C ASP A 782 -0.70 -19.27 -38.64
N VAL A 783 -1.63 -19.07 -37.69
CA VAL A 783 -1.45 -19.47 -36.28
C VAL A 783 -1.32 -21.00 -36.11
N ILE A 784 -2.03 -21.79 -36.94
CA ILE A 784 -1.92 -23.25 -36.93
C ILE A 784 -0.60 -23.71 -37.57
N GLN A 785 -0.16 -23.07 -38.66
CA GLN A 785 1.11 -23.41 -39.33
C GLN A 785 2.33 -23.12 -38.46
N GLU A 786 2.31 -22.02 -37.68
CA GLU A 786 3.36 -21.70 -36.72
C GLU A 786 3.55 -22.81 -35.66
N ASP A 787 2.45 -23.39 -35.15
CA ASP A 787 2.48 -24.46 -34.15
C ASP A 787 2.95 -25.81 -34.74
N GLU A 788 2.54 -26.13 -35.98
CA GLU A 788 3.05 -27.32 -36.70
C GLU A 788 4.57 -27.22 -36.93
N MET A 789 5.12 -26.02 -37.17
CA MET A 789 6.56 -25.80 -37.30
C MET A 789 7.30 -25.86 -35.95
N GLU A 790 6.73 -25.31 -34.87
CA GLU A 790 7.32 -25.37 -33.53
C GLU A 790 7.34 -26.82 -32.98
N THR A 791 6.26 -27.58 -33.13
CA THR A 791 6.18 -28.99 -32.70
C THR A 791 7.09 -29.93 -33.51
N ALA A 792 7.23 -29.70 -34.82
CA ALA A 792 8.19 -30.44 -35.65
C ALA A 792 9.65 -30.14 -35.27
N SER A 793 9.93 -28.92 -34.79
CA SER A 793 11.27 -28.55 -34.31
C SER A 793 11.59 -29.20 -32.97
N SER A 794 10.63 -29.28 -32.02
CA SER A 794 10.86 -29.93 -30.73
C SER A 794 10.99 -31.45 -30.82
N SER A 795 10.19 -32.11 -31.66
CA SER A 795 10.30 -33.57 -31.87
C SER A 795 11.65 -33.95 -32.48
N SER A 796 12.19 -33.12 -33.38
CA SER A 796 13.50 -33.35 -33.99
C SER A 796 14.67 -33.24 -33.00
N VAL A 797 14.51 -32.49 -31.91
CA VAL A 797 15.51 -32.36 -30.84
C VAL A 797 15.44 -33.55 -29.89
N ASP A 798 14.23 -34.00 -29.52
CA ASP A 798 14.02 -35.17 -28.68
C ASP A 798 14.49 -36.48 -29.37
N ASP A 799 14.26 -36.61 -30.68
CA ASP A 799 14.75 -37.74 -31.48
C ASP A 799 16.30 -37.79 -31.51
N VAL A 800 16.95 -36.62 -31.51
CA VAL A 800 18.43 -36.52 -31.46
C VAL A 800 18.95 -36.84 -30.06
N GLU A 801 18.29 -36.42 -28.98
CA GLU A 801 18.67 -36.81 -27.62
C GLU A 801 18.46 -38.31 -27.35
N GLU A 802 17.37 -38.90 -27.85
CA GLU A 802 17.13 -40.34 -27.72
C GLU A 802 18.17 -41.16 -28.52
N MET A 803 18.56 -40.67 -29.70
CA MET A 803 19.59 -41.29 -30.53
C MET A 803 20.99 -41.19 -29.86
N VAL A 804 21.31 -40.07 -29.20
CA VAL A 804 22.54 -39.91 -28.40
C VAL A 804 22.51 -40.79 -27.15
N GLY A 805 21.37 -40.94 -26.49
CA GLY A 805 21.18 -41.84 -25.35
C GLY A 805 21.38 -43.32 -25.73
N ARG A 806 20.85 -43.76 -26.88
CA ARG A 806 21.04 -45.12 -27.41
C ARG A 806 22.50 -45.39 -27.81
N MET A 807 23.23 -44.38 -28.30
CA MET A 807 24.67 -44.51 -28.59
C MET A 807 25.53 -44.64 -27.33
N GLN A 808 25.17 -44.01 -26.21
CA GLN A 808 25.93 -44.13 -24.96
C GLN A 808 25.74 -45.48 -24.25
N VAL A 809 24.59 -46.14 -24.40
CA VAL A 809 24.34 -47.47 -23.82
C VAL A 809 25.05 -48.60 -24.58
N SER A 810 25.35 -48.42 -25.88
CA SER A 810 26.13 -49.39 -26.66
C SER A 810 27.65 -49.35 -26.39
N SER A 811 28.13 -48.41 -25.57
CA SER A 811 29.56 -48.22 -25.26
C SER A 811 29.93 -48.47 -23.78
N ARG A 812 29.11 -49.23 -23.03
CA ARG A 812 29.43 -49.64 -21.65
C ARG A 812 29.29 -51.14 -21.44
#